data_AF-A0A7S0A531-F1
#
_entry.id   AF-A0A7S0A531-F1
#
_cell.length_a   1.000
_cell.length_b   1.000
_cell.length_c   1.000
_cell.angle_alpha   90.00
_cell.angle_beta   90.00
_cell.angle_gamma   90.00
#
_symmetry.space_group_name_H-M   'P 1'
#
loop_
_entity.id
_entity.type
_entity.pdbx_description
1 polymer ?
#
loop_
_entity_poly.entity_id
_entity_poly.type
_entity_poly.pdbx_seq_one_letter_code
_entity_poly.pdbx_strand_id
1 'polypeptide(L)'
;ALALPAAAGEGCGGPEAAGTSSSSRQGSCRSSGAFLIQLRPELSKFEAAGEEFAGAGYEPVAVQRRMPGARDAEAGGRGEGTGCPHEAAGLRPFAELLSGLPAGAEVTLPAAAAFLLDSSADVGSLTIPPGAALVFADKPGLMLTATAVHVQGRLQLGSEACPLKAGGVGITLAGSGDRAARSREPLQTKGVTVDGNGVLEAFGKRFAPTWTRLAASAAPGAVELELQDDVDWQPGQEVLVVTTAWTDEPDDHQNEVRMLVAVSGHRVSLDRALDHGHYGGPEYAAEVALLSRSVTLQGDEQSEALRYGGHVLCMIGSQCRLGGVAAYRMGQENGMGRYPFHLHLMGNVAGSSFFQDCLVRHSYFRAYTLHGTSGARVSRNTAYDISGSAYYLEDGVEEDNLFEFNLAAHVHIIKLLDDYEAGGGQQGVTVSTVAGRIVPTDATAVGFYCTNAKNRWIGNSASGGFSGFHFPTVPRALGDSYRANPDYAPDKQELLEFDSNTAHSSGRIWSRGACMYVGGKLWEEDKGSQDYRYQTGRASVARMSGRFLFTNTKVFACKKGTLFWGTHWTAQKPDFALENFEAHDVSRSSSQLGNTYMQRAVISAHTGNTFALDLPRVADGFELYDTDMQTILADVTFRNFDRNGDVAIMDMTHSNIFKPQGMFNSKGLRFEGMPREQRFRHVHRLACQTYHQDTCKNKCNACPGTAGSSQIANIIDSDGSALGWDLGGAILGADDTAQETGGQTNDWWRIDDSCVHELAWGFWACPTLGHRSVVSLFVVRGIKSSAPGRTDPDAAVGRLYHFGRSDRHLHVGLAQSPMVSGPCCDVGWYLAMDGGAQTALTVFMDQMVPHGGLVLATAYPAGAEFIIHRCLPKCTQVRQGSSLQEVLDAPGTVYFSDGEGRLFLKLLHEDNGFFVAGGVAQLQNGNRWLGGQGARYTIQSSKAGTVSWLLPPPLSSSIGGPTTSWVPLTTTPPPPASTPDPGCAEAWEGCLSARCCNGAGLQCYEKDAYYAQCRSSCTPGINSNDKPQYQTPWSCAILTRSTTEGSTTLAAGTTKVALTTEVATTSMSTRASTTMPPIATTSFGFAPVDGGNGRACRGSSASDNSNSYYKVLSGVAAISDCQQRCAAEPGCRGIEFHTSGRCEIWTRLEGIGASIPLPDYTCQRYLNEALGSFEAVDGGIDRACRGASSGDNAAGYYTLRTGVPSQEECQGLCLAEPACAGIEYHAGRLRCEVWKRPDGIQATAMVPGYSCLRFVP
;
A
#
# COMPACT_ATOMS: atom_id res chain seq x y z
N ALA A 1 44.47 -21.29 -27.39
CA ALA A 1 45.44 -22.32 -27.78
C ALA A 1 46.37 -22.54 -26.60
N LEU A 2 46.73 -23.80 -26.28
CA LEU A 2 47.44 -24.23 -25.06
C LEU A 2 46.59 -23.99 -23.77
N ALA A 3 46.50 -24.91 -22.80
CA ALA A 3 46.95 -26.32 -22.76
C ALA A 3 46.00 -27.20 -21.90
N LEU A 4 46.13 -28.53 -22.10
CA LEU A 4 45.49 -29.65 -21.36
C LEU A 4 46.47 -30.16 -20.25
N PRO A 5 46.06 -30.94 -19.20
CA PRO A 5 45.36 -32.24 -19.26
C PRO A 5 44.14 -32.39 -18.31
N ALA A 6 43.23 -33.38 -18.39
CA ALA A 6 43.10 -34.68 -19.10
C ALA A 6 43.45 -35.98 -18.32
N ALA A 7 42.42 -36.60 -17.73
CA ALA A 7 42.23 -38.04 -17.43
C ALA A 7 40.69 -38.27 -17.31
N ALA A 8 40.01 -39.26 -17.92
CA ALA A 8 40.21 -40.71 -18.02
C ALA A 8 39.84 -41.46 -16.71
N GLY A 9 38.87 -42.39 -16.67
CA GLY A 9 37.98 -42.85 -17.76
C GLY A 9 36.90 -43.86 -17.30
N GLU A 10 36.26 -44.50 -18.28
CA GLU A 10 35.61 -45.83 -18.37
C GLU A 10 35.23 -46.63 -17.09
N GLY A 11 34.14 -47.43 -17.06
CA GLY A 11 33.25 -47.84 -18.15
C GLY A 11 32.06 -48.72 -17.70
N CYS A 12 31.38 -49.39 -18.64
CA CYS A 12 30.07 -50.03 -18.43
C CYS A 12 30.13 -51.50 -17.93
N GLY A 13 29.06 -51.96 -17.26
CA GLY A 13 28.80 -53.37 -16.98
C GLY A 13 27.35 -53.67 -16.60
N GLY A 14 26.67 -54.51 -17.38
CA GLY A 14 25.38 -55.15 -17.04
C GLY A 14 25.59 -56.54 -16.37
N PRO A 15 24.62 -57.49 -16.40
CA PRO A 15 23.47 -57.57 -17.33
C PRO A 15 22.10 -57.98 -16.71
N GLU A 16 21.05 -57.99 -17.56
CA GLU A 16 19.91 -58.95 -17.68
C GLU A 16 19.07 -59.43 -16.45
N ALA A 17 17.76 -59.74 -16.52
CA ALA A 17 16.65 -59.52 -17.48
C ALA A 17 15.32 -59.97 -16.78
N ALA A 18 14.11 -60.18 -17.35
CA ALA A 18 13.59 -60.16 -18.73
C ALA A 18 12.04 -59.98 -18.77
N GLY A 19 11.53 -59.33 -19.84
CA GLY A 19 10.17 -59.54 -20.39
C GLY A 19 8.98 -58.80 -19.73
N THR A 20 7.86 -58.53 -20.41
CA THR A 20 7.42 -58.70 -21.83
C THR A 20 6.08 -57.96 -21.99
N SER A 21 5.60 -57.47 -23.15
CA SER A 21 6.11 -57.31 -24.53
C SER A 21 5.20 -56.31 -25.28
N SER A 22 5.72 -55.36 -26.07
CA SER A 22 5.78 -55.35 -27.55
C SER A 22 4.45 -55.58 -28.31
N SER A 23 4.10 -54.86 -29.40
CA SER A 23 4.78 -53.79 -30.19
C SER A 23 3.70 -52.84 -30.78
N SER A 24 3.78 -52.01 -31.84
CA SER A 24 4.57 -51.87 -33.09
C SER A 24 4.23 -50.47 -33.72
N ARG A 25 4.72 -49.89 -34.84
CA ARG A 25 5.84 -49.99 -35.82
C ARG A 25 5.63 -48.83 -36.86
N GLN A 26 6.53 -48.33 -37.72
CA GLN A 26 7.97 -48.54 -38.00
C GLN A 26 8.55 -47.44 -38.94
N GLY A 27 9.61 -46.72 -38.54
CA GLY A 27 10.54 -46.02 -39.46
C GLY A 27 10.26 -44.53 -39.77
N SER A 28 11.21 -43.76 -40.32
CA SER A 28 12.59 -44.09 -40.73
C SER A 28 13.50 -42.85 -40.78
N CYS A 29 14.79 -43.01 -40.44
CA CYS A 29 15.83 -41.98 -40.65
C CYS A 29 16.73 -42.30 -41.86
N ARG A 30 17.26 -41.27 -42.52
CA ARG A 30 18.44 -41.34 -43.41
C ARG A 30 19.32 -40.11 -43.25
N SER A 31 20.62 -40.29 -43.50
CA SER A 31 21.68 -39.28 -43.45
C SER A 31 22.17 -38.90 -44.85
N SER A 32 22.86 -37.77 -45.00
CA SER A 32 24.14 -37.61 -45.75
C SER A 32 24.44 -36.16 -46.16
N GLY A 33 25.73 -35.82 -46.26
CA GLY A 33 26.23 -34.84 -47.22
C GLY A 33 26.41 -33.40 -46.72
N ALA A 34 27.67 -32.98 -46.54
CA ALA A 34 28.05 -31.58 -46.35
C ALA A 34 28.42 -30.93 -47.69
N PHE A 35 28.41 -29.58 -47.74
CA PHE A 35 29.43 -28.85 -48.50
C PHE A 35 29.71 -27.47 -47.88
N LEU A 36 30.97 -27.05 -47.93
CA LEU A 36 31.48 -25.76 -47.45
C LEU A 36 31.64 -24.79 -48.62
N ILE A 37 31.21 -23.54 -48.45
CA ILE A 37 31.88 -22.35 -49.02
C ILE A 37 31.94 -21.28 -47.93
N GLN A 38 33.02 -20.51 -47.93
CA GLN A 38 33.32 -19.46 -46.94
C GLN A 38 32.54 -18.17 -47.21
N LEU A 39 32.34 -17.35 -46.16
CA LEU A 39 32.65 -15.92 -46.22
C LEU A 39 32.85 -15.36 -44.78
N ARG A 40 33.90 -14.56 -44.61
CA ARG A 40 34.22 -13.67 -43.47
C ARG A 40 34.74 -12.34 -44.09
N PRO A 41 34.91 -11.24 -43.34
CA PRO A 41 33.90 -10.57 -42.54
C PRO A 41 33.92 -9.04 -42.77
N GLU A 42 32.77 -8.38 -42.94
CA GLU A 42 32.67 -6.91 -42.99
C GLU A 42 31.82 -6.41 -41.80
N LEU A 43 32.43 -6.37 -40.61
CA LEU A 43 31.88 -5.70 -39.42
C LEU A 43 32.87 -4.64 -38.95
N SER A 44 32.89 -3.52 -39.67
CA SER A 44 33.71 -2.35 -39.34
C SER A 44 33.09 -1.05 -39.89
N LYS A 45 32.09 -0.53 -39.15
CA LYS A 45 31.61 0.89 -39.12
C LYS A 45 30.27 0.99 -38.38
N PHE A 46 30.30 0.91 -37.04
CA PHE A 46 29.31 1.53 -36.14
C PHE A 46 29.94 1.74 -34.76
N GLU A 47 31.06 2.46 -34.75
CA GLU A 47 31.52 3.20 -33.56
C GLU A 47 31.09 4.67 -33.72
N ALA A 48 31.12 5.44 -32.62
CA ALA A 48 30.69 6.85 -32.51
C ALA A 48 29.17 7.11 -32.50
N ALA A 49 28.44 6.38 -31.66
CA ALA A 49 27.25 6.88 -30.96
C ALA A 49 27.13 6.30 -29.53
N GLY A 50 28.27 5.95 -28.91
CA GLY A 50 28.31 5.60 -27.50
C GLY A 50 28.30 6.86 -26.66
N GLU A 51 27.10 7.37 -26.34
CA GLU A 51 26.98 8.34 -25.26
C GLU A 51 27.34 7.66 -23.94
N GLU A 52 28.36 8.21 -23.28
CA GLU A 52 28.87 7.75 -22.00
C GLU A 52 27.86 8.13 -20.92
N PHE A 53 26.78 7.34 -20.81
CA PHE A 53 25.87 7.36 -19.67
C PHE A 53 26.63 6.95 -18.40
N ALA A 54 27.35 7.91 -17.81
CA ALA A 54 27.80 7.86 -16.44
C ALA A 54 26.57 7.55 -15.59
N GLY A 55 26.53 6.33 -15.04
CA GLY A 55 25.29 5.71 -14.58
C GLY A 55 24.57 6.58 -13.55
N ALA A 56 23.29 6.84 -13.79
CA ALA A 56 22.43 7.40 -12.76
C ALA A 56 22.50 6.50 -11.52
N GLY A 57 22.86 7.09 -10.39
CA GLY A 57 22.98 6.36 -9.13
C GLY A 57 21.69 5.63 -8.79
N TYR A 58 21.77 4.56 -8.01
CA TYR A 58 20.58 4.00 -7.40
C TYR A 58 20.02 5.01 -6.40
N GLU A 59 18.83 5.56 -6.70
CA GLU A 59 18.08 6.40 -5.76
C GLU A 59 16.96 5.56 -5.11
N PRO A 60 17.01 5.30 -3.79
CA PRO A 60 15.94 4.58 -3.10
C PRO A 60 14.68 5.44 -2.97
N VAL A 61 13.54 4.83 -3.29
CA VAL A 61 12.19 5.36 -3.01
C VAL A 61 11.66 4.84 -1.66
N ALA A 62 12.03 3.63 -1.26
CA ALA A 62 11.58 2.97 -0.02
C ALA A 62 12.45 3.39 1.17
N VAL A 63 12.20 4.59 1.69
CA VAL A 63 12.97 5.18 2.80
C VAL A 63 12.68 4.41 4.10
N GLN A 64 13.58 3.50 4.47
CA GLN A 64 13.48 2.70 5.68
C GLN A 64 13.67 3.57 6.93
N ARG A 65 12.71 3.59 7.85
CA ARG A 65 12.93 4.06 9.22
C ARG A 65 14.05 3.23 9.86
N ARG A 66 15.00 3.89 10.53
CA ARG A 66 16.06 3.25 11.32
C ARG A 66 15.72 3.27 12.81
N MET A 67 16.33 2.36 13.57
CA MET A 67 16.44 2.53 15.02
C MET A 67 17.39 3.68 15.34
N PRO A 68 17.24 4.37 16.48
CA PRO A 68 18.25 5.31 16.98
C PRO A 68 19.61 4.61 17.14
N GLY A 69 20.68 5.24 16.64
CA GLY A 69 22.05 4.72 16.78
C GLY A 69 22.57 4.85 18.21
N ALA A 70 23.75 4.29 18.49
CA ALA A 70 24.37 4.35 19.82
C ALA A 70 24.41 5.78 20.39
N ARG A 71 24.85 6.75 19.57
CA ARG A 71 25.00 8.17 19.93
C ARG A 71 23.66 8.85 20.23
N ASP A 72 22.64 8.57 19.42
CA ASP A 72 21.29 9.13 19.59
C ASP A 72 20.62 8.57 20.84
N ALA A 73 20.82 7.27 21.10
CA ALA A 73 20.33 6.57 22.28
C ALA A 73 21.03 7.01 23.58
N GLU A 74 22.24 7.58 23.52
CA GLU A 74 22.88 8.24 24.66
C GLU A 74 22.31 9.64 24.91
N ALA A 75 22.11 10.44 23.85
CA ALA A 75 21.49 11.77 23.95
C ALA A 75 20.05 11.74 24.49
N GLY A 76 19.32 10.63 24.28
CA GLY A 76 17.99 10.38 24.83
C GLY A 76 17.92 10.14 26.36
N GLY A 77 19.06 10.13 27.07
CA GLY A 77 19.10 9.97 28.52
C GLY A 77 18.90 8.53 28.98
N ARG A 78 19.92 7.68 28.78
CA ARG A 78 19.97 6.35 29.40
C ARG A 78 20.02 6.54 30.92
N GLY A 79 18.95 6.16 31.62
CA GLY A 79 18.77 6.46 33.05
C GLY A 79 19.99 6.11 33.91
N GLU A 80 20.49 7.10 34.64
CA GLU A 80 21.50 6.89 35.68
C GLU A 80 20.93 5.96 36.74
N GLY A 81 21.69 4.91 37.10
CA GLY A 81 21.24 3.82 37.97
C GLY A 81 20.88 4.31 39.37
N THR A 82 19.62 4.65 39.56
CA THR A 82 19.07 5.27 40.77
C THR A 82 17.78 4.56 41.16
N GLY A 83 17.61 4.29 42.46
CA GLY A 83 16.50 3.47 42.94
C GLY A 83 16.58 2.01 42.47
N CYS A 84 17.79 1.44 42.39
CA CYS A 84 18.00 0.07 41.96
C CYS A 84 17.27 -0.92 42.89
N PRO A 85 16.44 -1.85 42.37
CA PRO A 85 15.62 -2.72 43.23
C PRO A 85 16.42 -3.54 44.25
N HIS A 86 17.63 -3.97 43.88
CA HIS A 86 18.51 -4.76 44.75
C HIS A 86 19.23 -3.94 45.85
N GLU A 87 19.14 -2.61 45.82
CA GLU A 87 19.63 -1.72 46.87
C GLU A 87 18.53 -1.31 47.87
N ALA A 88 17.29 -1.80 47.68
CA ALA A 88 16.16 -1.43 48.51
C ALA A 88 16.36 -1.86 49.98
N ALA A 89 16.02 -0.97 50.91
CA ALA A 89 16.07 -1.27 52.34
C ALA A 89 15.03 -2.34 52.72
N GLY A 90 15.42 -3.27 53.59
CA GLY A 90 14.53 -4.33 54.10
C GLY A 90 14.54 -5.64 53.31
N LEU A 91 15.35 -5.76 52.25
CA LEU A 91 15.60 -7.04 51.59
C LEU A 91 16.31 -8.03 52.51
N ARG A 92 15.85 -9.28 52.54
CA ARG A 92 16.48 -10.41 53.27
C ARG A 92 17.28 -11.30 52.31
N PRO A 93 18.44 -11.86 52.69
CA PRO A 93 19.15 -12.81 51.83
C PRO A 93 18.30 -14.05 51.52
N PHE A 94 18.13 -14.40 50.24
CA PHE A 94 17.35 -15.58 49.82
C PHE A 94 17.91 -16.89 50.41
N ALA A 95 19.23 -16.95 50.64
CA ALA A 95 19.90 -18.07 51.30
C ALA A 95 19.35 -18.39 52.71
N GLU A 96 18.71 -17.44 53.41
CA GLU A 96 18.03 -17.70 54.69
C GLU A 96 16.91 -18.76 54.55
N LEU A 97 16.24 -18.81 53.39
CA LEU A 97 15.14 -19.75 53.14
C LEU A 97 15.62 -21.15 52.77
N LEU A 98 16.85 -21.28 52.25
CA LEU A 98 17.45 -22.54 51.84
C LEU A 98 18.13 -23.28 53.01
N SER A 99 18.33 -22.59 54.14
CA SER A 99 19.05 -23.12 55.30
C SER A 99 18.34 -24.34 55.92
N GLY A 100 18.88 -25.53 55.66
CA GLY A 100 18.36 -26.81 56.15
C GLY A 100 17.42 -27.54 55.17
N LEU A 101 17.18 -26.99 53.98
CA LEU A 101 16.50 -27.68 52.88
C LEU A 101 17.50 -28.48 52.03
N PRO A 102 17.09 -29.60 51.41
CA PRO A 102 17.88 -30.25 50.36
C PRO A 102 17.89 -29.39 49.08
N ALA A 103 18.93 -29.54 48.25
CA ALA A 103 18.94 -28.98 46.90
C ALA A 103 17.76 -29.53 46.09
N GLY A 104 17.13 -28.69 45.26
CA GLY A 104 15.91 -29.06 44.53
C GLY A 104 14.62 -29.12 45.37
N ALA A 105 14.65 -28.62 46.62
CA ALA A 105 13.43 -28.48 47.44
C ALA A 105 12.45 -27.44 46.85
N GLU A 106 11.16 -27.67 47.05
CA GLU A 106 10.11 -26.68 46.76
C GLU A 106 10.16 -25.52 47.76
N VAL A 107 10.14 -24.28 47.28
CA VAL A 107 10.30 -23.06 48.09
C VAL A 107 9.14 -22.12 47.85
N THR A 108 8.45 -21.69 48.91
CA THR A 108 7.49 -20.59 48.87
C THR A 108 8.03 -19.42 49.70
N LEU A 109 8.09 -18.21 49.14
CA LEU A 109 8.50 -17.04 49.91
C LEU A 109 7.46 -16.72 50.99
N PRO A 110 7.87 -16.33 52.21
CA PRO A 110 6.97 -15.71 53.19
C PRO A 110 6.21 -14.52 52.60
N ALA A 111 4.89 -14.48 52.80
CA ALA A 111 4.04 -13.40 52.33
C ALA A 111 4.46 -12.04 52.93
N ALA A 112 4.27 -10.97 52.14
CA ALA A 112 4.67 -9.59 52.50
C ALA A 112 6.17 -9.39 52.83
N ALA A 113 7.05 -10.30 52.42
CA ALA A 113 8.51 -10.18 52.57
C ALA A 113 9.23 -10.14 51.21
N ALA A 114 10.29 -9.33 51.14
CA ALA A 114 11.13 -9.19 49.96
C ALA A 114 12.52 -9.80 50.20
N PHE A 115 12.98 -10.62 49.25
CA PHE A 115 14.25 -11.34 49.33
C PHE A 115 15.19 -10.93 48.20
N LEU A 116 16.48 -10.82 48.53
CA LEU A 116 17.58 -10.61 47.59
C LEU A 116 18.23 -11.95 47.27
N LEU A 117 18.17 -12.39 46.01
CA LEU A 117 19.09 -13.38 45.47
C LEU A 117 20.43 -12.68 45.22
N ASP A 118 21.42 -13.03 46.02
CA ASP A 118 22.78 -12.47 45.94
C ASP A 118 23.85 -13.54 45.70
N SER A 119 23.43 -14.80 45.63
CA SER A 119 24.25 -16.00 45.47
C SER A 119 23.42 -17.03 44.69
N SER A 120 24.05 -17.76 43.77
CA SER A 120 23.34 -18.69 42.89
C SER A 120 22.70 -19.83 43.67
N ALA A 121 21.50 -20.25 43.27
CA ALA A 121 20.66 -21.19 44.02
C ALA A 121 20.02 -22.26 43.12
N ASP A 122 19.72 -23.42 43.68
CA ASP A 122 19.12 -24.57 43.00
C ASP A 122 17.92 -25.12 43.79
N VAL A 123 16.72 -24.96 43.23
CA VAL A 123 15.43 -25.25 43.88
C VAL A 123 14.54 -26.09 42.96
N GLY A 124 13.47 -26.65 43.53
CA GLY A 124 12.39 -27.30 42.78
C GLY A 124 11.48 -26.23 42.18
N SER A 125 10.22 -26.23 42.60
CA SER A 125 9.32 -25.09 42.36
C SER A 125 9.67 -23.91 43.26
N LEU A 126 9.58 -22.69 42.73
CA LEU A 126 9.64 -21.44 43.50
C LEU A 126 8.30 -20.70 43.38
N THR A 127 7.64 -20.46 44.50
CA THR A 127 6.38 -19.69 44.57
C THR A 127 6.61 -18.34 45.25
N ILE A 128 6.26 -17.26 44.55
CA ILE A 128 6.27 -15.88 45.05
C ILE A 128 4.81 -15.46 45.26
N PRO A 129 4.22 -15.61 46.47
CA PRO A 129 2.82 -15.29 46.73
C PRO A 129 2.57 -13.76 46.75
N PRO A 130 1.29 -13.32 46.75
CA PRO A 130 0.94 -11.90 46.75
C PRO A 130 1.64 -11.09 47.85
N GLY A 131 2.17 -9.92 47.47
CA GLY A 131 2.92 -9.04 48.35
C GLY A 131 4.35 -9.48 48.70
N ALA A 132 4.77 -10.70 48.37
CA ALA A 132 6.18 -11.10 48.45
C ALA A 132 6.96 -10.64 47.22
N ALA A 133 8.30 -10.60 47.31
CA ALA A 133 9.17 -10.30 46.17
C ALA A 133 10.47 -11.10 46.18
N LEU A 134 10.94 -11.52 45.00
CA LEU A 134 12.33 -11.92 44.77
C LEU A 134 13.02 -10.90 43.86
N VAL A 135 14.16 -10.41 44.31
CA VAL A 135 14.98 -9.40 43.62
C VAL A 135 16.37 -9.97 43.38
N PHE A 136 16.92 -9.79 42.16
CA PHE A 136 18.27 -10.26 41.82
C PHE A 136 19.30 -9.13 41.99
N ALA A 137 20.41 -9.43 42.66
CA ALA A 137 21.58 -8.55 42.73
C ALA A 137 22.29 -8.44 41.37
N ASP A 138 22.92 -7.30 41.09
CA ASP A 138 23.73 -7.10 39.88
C ASP A 138 25.13 -7.73 40.02
N LYS A 139 25.19 -9.07 40.11
CA LYS A 139 26.42 -9.86 40.31
C LYS A 139 26.71 -10.78 39.12
N PRO A 140 27.94 -10.79 38.55
CA PRO A 140 28.25 -11.65 37.40
C PRO A 140 28.03 -13.14 37.69
N GLY A 141 27.41 -13.85 36.75
CA GLY A 141 27.15 -15.29 36.86
C GLY A 141 26.05 -15.70 37.87
N LEU A 142 25.24 -14.76 38.35
CA LEU A 142 24.17 -15.02 39.32
C LEU A 142 22.99 -15.77 38.68
N MET A 143 22.87 -17.06 38.95
CA MET A 143 21.84 -17.92 38.37
C MET A 143 20.92 -18.54 39.42
N LEU A 144 19.62 -18.52 39.15
CA LEU A 144 18.63 -19.37 39.81
C LEU A 144 18.33 -20.57 38.92
N THR A 145 18.59 -21.78 39.40
CA THR A 145 18.05 -23.01 38.79
C THR A 145 16.75 -23.37 39.49
N ALA A 146 15.68 -23.60 38.71
CA ALA A 146 14.37 -23.97 39.22
C ALA A 146 13.63 -24.89 38.22
N THR A 147 12.76 -25.78 38.69
CA THR A 147 11.88 -26.57 37.82
C THR A 147 10.58 -25.83 37.45
N ALA A 148 10.20 -24.85 38.26
CA ALA A 148 9.07 -23.96 38.03
C ALA A 148 9.28 -22.63 38.80
N VAL A 149 8.77 -21.52 38.26
CA VAL A 149 8.67 -20.26 39.01
C VAL A 149 7.25 -19.69 38.85
N HIS A 150 6.51 -19.63 39.96
CA HIS A 150 5.14 -19.10 40.01
C HIS A 150 5.12 -17.73 40.68
N VAL A 151 4.60 -16.71 39.99
CA VAL A 151 4.71 -15.30 40.38
C VAL A 151 3.33 -14.67 40.55
N GLN A 152 2.96 -14.44 41.80
CA GLN A 152 1.75 -13.71 42.23
C GLN A 152 2.09 -12.45 43.05
N GLY A 153 3.31 -12.39 43.59
CA GLY A 153 3.98 -11.18 44.08
C GLY A 153 4.83 -10.54 42.98
N ARG A 154 6.11 -10.24 43.26
CA ARG A 154 7.02 -9.64 42.27
C ARG A 154 8.28 -10.48 42.03
N LEU A 155 8.63 -10.67 40.77
CA LEU A 155 9.95 -11.18 40.34
C LEU A 155 10.69 -10.05 39.62
N GLN A 156 11.83 -9.62 40.15
CA GLN A 156 12.55 -8.43 39.70
C GLN A 156 14.02 -8.71 39.40
N LEU A 157 14.36 -8.82 38.12
CA LEU A 157 15.73 -8.87 37.61
C LEU A 157 16.12 -7.47 37.12
N GLY A 158 16.31 -6.54 38.07
CA GLY A 158 16.49 -5.11 37.79
C GLY A 158 15.17 -4.37 37.55
N SER A 159 15.27 -3.11 37.09
CA SER A 159 14.12 -2.27 36.69
C SER A 159 14.44 -1.47 35.43
N GLU A 160 13.44 -0.79 34.85
CA GLU A 160 13.65 0.10 33.70
C GLU A 160 14.65 1.23 34.01
N ALA A 161 14.57 1.82 35.20
CA ALA A 161 15.50 2.87 35.66
C ALA A 161 16.87 2.31 36.10
N CYS A 162 16.94 1.06 36.54
CA CYS A 162 18.21 0.38 36.86
C CYS A 162 18.26 -1.04 36.26
N PRO A 163 18.59 -1.16 34.96
CA PRO A 163 18.81 -2.45 34.32
C PRO A 163 20.15 -3.07 34.73
N LEU A 164 20.18 -4.37 34.99
CA LEU A 164 21.36 -5.11 35.46
C LEU A 164 22.50 -5.09 34.43
N LYS A 165 23.69 -4.66 34.85
CA LYS A 165 24.89 -4.49 34.01
C LYS A 165 25.76 -5.74 33.95
N ALA A 166 25.73 -6.58 34.99
CA ALA A 166 26.56 -7.77 35.12
C ALA A 166 26.13 -8.86 34.11
N GLY A 167 27.10 -9.46 33.42
CA GLY A 167 26.84 -10.54 32.48
C GLY A 167 26.53 -11.87 33.17
N GLY A 168 25.63 -12.65 32.58
CA GLY A 168 25.29 -13.99 33.06
C GLY A 168 24.41 -14.01 34.31
N VAL A 169 23.56 -12.98 34.50
CA VAL A 169 22.48 -13.04 35.49
C VAL A 169 21.28 -13.75 34.88
N GLY A 170 20.57 -14.62 35.60
CA GLY A 170 19.45 -15.31 34.96
C GLY A 170 18.75 -16.44 35.71
N ILE A 171 17.85 -17.10 34.99
CA ILE A 171 17.10 -18.27 35.46
C ILE A 171 17.30 -19.43 34.48
N THR A 172 17.74 -20.58 34.99
CA THR A 172 17.74 -21.86 34.28
C THR A 172 16.50 -22.66 34.68
N LEU A 173 15.60 -22.87 33.74
CA LEU A 173 14.43 -23.72 33.88
C LEU A 173 14.83 -25.17 33.60
N ALA A 174 14.95 -25.95 34.66
CA ALA A 174 15.40 -27.35 34.61
C ALA A 174 14.22 -28.33 34.57
N GLY A 175 14.40 -29.48 33.94
CA GLY A 175 13.46 -30.60 34.04
C GLY A 175 13.25 -31.39 32.75
N SER A 176 12.86 -32.65 32.92
CA SER A 176 12.54 -33.57 31.84
C SER A 176 11.08 -33.42 31.37
N GLY A 177 10.80 -33.83 30.14
CA GLY A 177 9.47 -33.80 29.55
C GLY A 177 8.50 -34.88 30.06
N ASP A 178 8.65 -35.37 31.29
CA ASP A 178 7.86 -36.51 31.81
C ASP A 178 6.36 -36.20 31.79
N ARG A 179 5.61 -37.12 31.16
CA ARG A 179 4.16 -37.07 31.03
C ARG A 179 3.45 -37.09 32.38
N ALA A 180 4.04 -37.72 33.41
CA ALA A 180 3.50 -37.73 34.77
C ALA A 180 3.61 -36.37 35.47
N ALA A 181 4.69 -35.60 35.21
CA ALA A 181 4.83 -34.23 35.71
C ALA A 181 3.85 -33.28 35.01
N ARG A 182 3.78 -33.36 33.67
CA ARG A 182 2.84 -32.58 32.82
C ARG A 182 1.36 -32.78 33.19
N SER A 183 1.00 -33.92 33.80
CA SER A 183 -0.38 -34.21 34.24
C SER A 183 -0.74 -33.70 35.65
N ARG A 184 0.22 -33.19 36.42
CA ARG A 184 -0.03 -32.69 37.79
C ARG A 184 -0.27 -31.18 37.82
N GLU A 185 0.69 -30.40 37.31
CA GLU A 185 0.60 -28.93 37.26
C GLU A 185 0.87 -28.42 35.83
N PRO A 186 -0.10 -28.52 34.90
CA PRO A 186 0.14 -28.35 33.46
C PRO A 186 0.65 -26.97 33.04
N LEU A 187 0.43 -25.95 33.87
CA LEU A 187 0.81 -24.54 33.63
C LEU A 187 2.16 -24.15 34.27
N GLN A 188 2.81 -25.04 35.01
CA GLN A 188 4.03 -24.73 35.78
C GLN A 188 5.24 -25.59 35.39
N THR A 189 5.13 -26.54 34.47
CA THR A 189 6.27 -27.42 34.10
C THR A 189 7.32 -26.71 33.25
N LYS A 190 8.51 -26.49 33.84
CA LYS A 190 9.68 -25.87 33.18
C LYS A 190 9.36 -24.47 32.64
N GLY A 191 8.81 -23.61 33.50
CA GLY A 191 8.34 -22.27 33.11
C GLY A 191 8.36 -21.23 34.22
N VAL A 192 8.35 -19.96 33.81
CA VAL A 192 7.95 -18.82 34.64
C VAL A 192 6.50 -18.48 34.31
N THR A 193 5.59 -18.59 35.28
CA THR A 193 4.16 -18.32 35.10
C THR A 193 3.72 -17.22 36.04
N VAL A 194 3.10 -16.16 35.50
CA VAL A 194 2.73 -14.93 36.21
C VAL A 194 1.20 -14.78 36.18
N ASP A 195 0.55 -14.72 37.34
CA ASP A 195 -0.91 -14.57 37.47
C ASP A 195 -1.28 -13.81 38.76
N GLY A 196 -2.57 -13.64 39.06
CA GLY A 196 -3.01 -13.16 40.39
C GLY A 196 -2.66 -11.70 40.71
N ASN A 197 -2.44 -10.85 39.70
CA ASN A 197 -1.82 -9.51 39.79
C ASN A 197 -0.31 -9.50 40.07
N GLY A 198 0.36 -10.64 39.84
CA GLY A 198 1.81 -10.75 39.90
C GLY A 198 2.53 -9.92 38.84
N VAL A 199 3.76 -9.52 39.16
CA VAL A 199 4.58 -8.63 38.33
C VAL A 199 5.92 -9.30 38.00
N LEU A 200 6.22 -9.41 36.71
CA LEU A 200 7.54 -9.76 36.20
C LEU A 200 8.21 -8.52 35.60
N GLU A 201 9.32 -8.12 36.22
CA GLU A 201 10.24 -7.11 35.69
C GLU A 201 11.59 -7.78 35.45
N ALA A 202 12.09 -7.74 34.21
CA ALA A 202 13.44 -8.21 33.90
C ALA A 202 14.10 -7.24 32.92
N PHE A 203 15.17 -6.59 33.38
CA PHE A 203 15.81 -5.49 32.68
C PHE A 203 17.32 -5.71 32.67
N GLY A 204 17.83 -6.12 31.51
CA GLY A 204 19.27 -6.22 31.24
C GLY A 204 19.84 -4.94 30.62
N LYS A 205 21.16 -4.90 30.48
CA LYS A 205 21.89 -3.84 29.78
C LYS A 205 21.37 -3.73 28.35
N ARG A 206 20.79 -2.57 28.03
CA ARG A 206 20.35 -2.19 26.67
C ARG A 206 21.57 -1.82 25.83
N PHE A 207 21.50 -2.20 24.56
CA PHE A 207 22.47 -1.90 23.50
C PHE A 207 21.69 -1.27 22.33
N ALA A 208 22.33 -0.38 21.57
CA ALA A 208 21.68 0.42 20.54
C ALA A 208 22.55 0.57 19.27
N PRO A 209 21.99 0.30 18.07
CA PRO A 209 20.77 -0.48 17.86
C PRO A 209 20.95 -1.96 18.26
N THR A 210 19.88 -2.73 18.41
CA THR A 210 19.97 -4.18 18.71
C THR A 210 20.32 -5.02 17.48
N TRP A 211 20.02 -4.50 16.30
CA TRP A 211 20.50 -4.96 14.99
C TRP A 211 20.60 -3.77 14.03
N THR A 212 21.43 -3.89 13.00
CA THR A 212 21.58 -2.92 11.90
C THR A 212 21.81 -3.72 10.61
N ARG A 213 22.37 -3.11 9.58
CA ARG A 213 22.74 -3.77 8.32
C ARG A 213 24.18 -3.47 7.93
N LEU A 214 24.73 -4.22 6.98
CA LEU A 214 26.00 -3.88 6.34
C LEU A 214 25.91 -2.55 5.57
N ALA A 215 26.91 -1.68 5.71
CA ALA A 215 27.12 -0.52 4.84
C ALA A 215 27.89 -0.88 3.56
N ALA A 216 28.71 -1.94 3.62
CA ALA A 216 29.46 -2.48 2.50
C ALA A 216 29.44 -4.02 2.53
N SER A 217 29.46 -4.64 1.36
CA SER A 217 29.41 -6.11 1.22
C SER A 217 30.60 -6.80 1.88
N ALA A 218 30.33 -7.83 2.68
CA ALA A 218 31.34 -8.66 3.32
C ALA A 218 31.59 -9.92 2.47
N ALA A 219 32.82 -10.10 1.98
CA ALA A 219 33.20 -11.26 1.17
C ALA A 219 33.56 -12.49 2.05
N PRO A 220 33.51 -13.72 1.52
CA PRO A 220 34.07 -14.89 2.18
C PRO A 220 35.53 -14.64 2.56
N GLY A 221 35.92 -15.01 3.78
CA GLY A 221 37.23 -14.68 4.34
C GLY A 221 37.30 -13.36 5.12
N ALA A 222 36.25 -12.52 5.13
CA ALA A 222 36.24 -11.26 5.86
C ALA A 222 36.25 -11.46 7.39
N VAL A 223 37.08 -10.69 8.09
CA VAL A 223 37.21 -10.66 9.57
C VAL A 223 36.75 -9.33 10.19
N GLU A 224 36.19 -8.44 9.38
CA GLU A 224 35.75 -7.10 9.76
C GLU A 224 34.48 -6.75 8.98
N LEU A 225 33.52 -6.10 9.65
CA LEU A 225 32.26 -5.63 9.06
C LEU A 225 32.17 -4.11 9.18
N GLU A 226 31.62 -3.48 8.15
CA GLU A 226 31.23 -2.08 8.16
C GLU A 226 29.70 -1.99 8.17
N LEU A 227 29.12 -1.34 9.18
CA LEU A 227 27.70 -1.30 9.49
C LEU A 227 27.08 0.06 9.09
N GLN A 228 25.75 0.10 8.90
CA GLN A 228 25.05 1.33 8.52
C GLN A 228 24.88 2.34 9.66
N ASP A 229 25.00 1.90 10.91
CA ASP A 229 24.80 2.70 12.12
C ASP A 229 25.93 2.45 13.13
N ASP A 230 26.28 3.46 13.92
CA ASP A 230 27.23 3.33 15.03
C ASP A 230 26.62 2.47 16.16
N VAL A 231 27.37 1.47 16.65
CA VAL A 231 26.93 0.53 17.70
C VAL A 231 27.67 0.74 19.03
N ASP A 232 27.03 0.38 20.15
CA ASP A 232 27.62 0.36 21.51
C ASP A 232 27.98 -1.07 21.99
N TRP A 233 28.06 -2.00 21.03
CA TRP A 233 28.39 -3.41 21.26
C TRP A 233 29.83 -3.58 21.78
N GLN A 234 30.14 -4.75 22.34
CA GLN A 234 31.38 -4.97 23.09
C GLN A 234 32.11 -6.25 22.66
N PRO A 235 33.46 -6.27 22.73
CA PRO A 235 34.23 -7.50 22.58
C PRO A 235 33.75 -8.61 23.53
N GLY A 236 33.74 -9.85 23.04
CA GLY A 236 33.20 -11.02 23.74
C GLY A 236 31.69 -11.21 23.58
N GLN A 237 30.98 -10.31 22.89
CA GLN A 237 29.58 -10.53 22.50
C GLN A 237 29.48 -11.26 21.15
N GLU A 238 28.39 -11.99 20.95
CA GLU A 238 28.07 -12.68 19.70
C GLU A 238 27.18 -11.82 18.80
N VAL A 239 27.43 -11.88 17.49
CA VAL A 239 26.60 -11.29 16.44
C VAL A 239 26.19 -12.34 15.41
N LEU A 240 24.99 -12.17 14.87
CA LEU A 240 24.49 -12.83 13.67
C LEU A 240 24.79 -11.95 12.45
N VAL A 241 25.22 -12.55 11.34
CA VAL A 241 25.16 -11.97 10.00
C VAL A 241 24.16 -12.80 9.20
N VAL A 242 23.08 -12.17 8.71
CA VAL A 242 21.97 -12.86 8.04
C VAL A 242 22.31 -13.16 6.59
N THR A 243 21.79 -14.28 6.06
CA THR A 243 21.95 -14.70 4.66
C THR A 243 21.42 -13.65 3.67
N THR A 244 22.09 -13.55 2.51
CA THR A 244 21.56 -12.85 1.32
C THR A 244 21.33 -13.79 0.14
N ALA A 245 21.34 -15.11 0.38
CA ALA A 245 20.87 -16.13 -0.55
C ALA A 245 19.35 -16.30 -0.44
N TRP A 246 18.69 -16.85 -1.48
CA TRP A 246 17.25 -17.10 -1.44
C TRP A 246 16.91 -18.30 -0.52
N THR A 247 17.87 -19.18 -0.23
CA THR A 247 17.69 -20.28 0.74
C THR A 247 18.06 -19.85 2.16
N ASP A 248 17.14 -20.08 3.09
CA ASP A 248 17.28 -19.90 4.54
C ASP A 248 16.46 -21.01 5.25
N GLU A 249 16.91 -22.26 5.06
CA GLU A 249 16.26 -23.49 5.56
C GLU A 249 17.19 -24.18 6.57
N PRO A 250 16.69 -24.99 7.52
CA PRO A 250 17.48 -25.49 8.67
C PRO A 250 18.76 -26.28 8.31
N ASP A 251 18.77 -27.00 7.18
CA ASP A 251 19.93 -27.77 6.70
C ASP A 251 20.66 -27.10 5.50
N ASP A 252 20.19 -25.93 5.03
CA ASP A 252 20.69 -25.21 3.84
C ASP A 252 20.50 -23.69 4.02
N HIS A 253 21.47 -23.04 4.65
CA HIS A 253 21.46 -21.59 4.93
C HIS A 253 22.87 -20.98 4.84
N GLN A 254 22.94 -19.65 4.75
CA GLN A 254 24.20 -18.89 4.82
C GLN A 254 24.24 -17.89 5.99
N ASN A 255 23.34 -18.05 7.00
CA ASN A 255 23.44 -17.29 8.25
C ASN A 255 24.71 -17.67 9.04
N GLU A 256 25.39 -16.69 9.60
CA GLU A 256 26.65 -16.89 10.31
C GLU A 256 26.66 -16.24 11.69
N VAL A 257 27.04 -16.99 12.73
CA VAL A 257 27.27 -16.44 14.08
C VAL A 257 28.77 -16.28 14.33
N ARG A 258 29.19 -15.09 14.78
CA ARG A 258 30.58 -14.72 15.07
C ARG A 258 30.68 -13.97 16.40
N MET A 259 31.83 -14.03 17.05
CA MET A 259 32.09 -13.27 18.28
C MET A 259 32.91 -12.01 17.96
N LEU A 260 32.56 -10.90 18.60
CA LEU A 260 33.27 -9.63 18.43
C LEU A 260 34.60 -9.64 19.19
N VAL A 261 35.69 -9.21 18.55
CA VAL A 261 37.00 -8.99 19.20
C VAL A 261 37.36 -7.51 19.31
N ALA A 262 36.78 -6.65 18.47
CA ALA A 262 36.89 -5.19 18.55
C ALA A 262 35.63 -4.51 18.02
N VAL A 263 35.34 -3.30 18.52
CA VAL A 263 34.23 -2.43 18.10
C VAL A 263 34.72 -0.99 18.08
N SER A 264 34.40 -0.25 17.02
CA SER A 264 34.79 1.16 16.83
C SER A 264 33.73 1.89 15.99
N GLY A 265 32.73 2.46 16.66
CA GLY A 265 31.56 3.05 15.98
C GLY A 265 30.80 1.99 15.18
N HIS A 266 30.60 2.24 13.89
CA HIS A 266 29.97 1.33 12.92
C HIS A 266 30.92 0.23 12.39
N ARG A 267 32.16 0.12 12.87
CA ARG A 267 33.12 -0.91 12.44
C ARG A 267 33.32 -1.96 13.53
N VAL A 268 33.19 -3.24 13.19
CA VAL A 268 33.35 -4.36 14.14
C VAL A 268 34.26 -5.46 13.59
N SER A 269 35.10 -6.05 14.44
CA SER A 269 36.03 -7.13 14.06
C SER A 269 35.63 -8.46 14.69
N LEU A 270 35.83 -9.55 13.97
CA LEU A 270 35.31 -10.90 14.25
C LEU A 270 36.41 -11.84 14.80
N ASP A 271 36.00 -12.86 15.57
CA ASP A 271 36.89 -13.90 16.12
C ASP A 271 37.54 -14.78 15.06
N ARG A 272 36.82 -15.01 13.96
CA ARG A 272 37.23 -15.81 12.81
C ARG A 272 36.56 -15.26 11.56
N ALA A 273 37.16 -15.54 10.40
CA ALA A 273 36.64 -15.12 9.11
C ALA A 273 35.23 -15.66 8.84
N LEU A 274 34.44 -14.96 8.03
CA LEU A 274 33.19 -15.48 7.45
C LEU A 274 33.47 -16.61 6.45
N ASP A 275 32.60 -17.61 6.44
CA ASP A 275 32.62 -18.73 5.49
C ASP A 275 31.87 -18.39 4.19
N HIS A 276 30.88 -17.50 4.28
CA HIS A 276 30.00 -17.05 3.19
C HIS A 276 30.20 -15.56 2.85
N GLY A 277 29.52 -15.12 1.79
CA GLY A 277 29.50 -13.73 1.34
C GLY A 277 28.14 -13.10 1.60
N HIS A 278 28.13 -11.92 2.21
CA HIS A 278 26.91 -11.21 2.60
C HIS A 278 26.85 -9.89 1.85
N TYR A 279 25.79 -9.73 1.05
CA TYR A 279 25.62 -8.53 0.23
C TYR A 279 25.31 -7.31 1.10
N GLY A 280 25.97 -6.22 0.80
CA GLY A 280 25.80 -4.89 1.38
C GLY A 280 25.96 -3.89 0.24
N GLY A 281 24.86 -3.62 -0.46
CA GLY A 281 24.80 -2.74 -1.61
C GLY A 281 23.74 -1.64 -1.43
N PRO A 282 23.57 -0.76 -2.43
CA PRO A 282 22.62 0.34 -2.34
C PRO A 282 21.16 -0.14 -2.40
N GLU A 283 20.87 -1.22 -3.16
CA GLU A 283 19.54 -1.83 -3.24
C GLU A 283 19.11 -2.50 -1.93
N TYR A 284 19.95 -3.32 -1.31
CA TYR A 284 19.70 -3.96 -0.03
C TYR A 284 21.01 -4.40 0.64
N ALA A 285 20.93 -4.72 1.92
CA ALA A 285 22.08 -5.16 2.71
C ALA A 285 21.67 -6.13 3.80
N ALA A 286 22.51 -7.13 4.05
CA ALA A 286 22.36 -8.13 5.10
C ALA A 286 22.24 -7.49 6.49
N GLU A 287 21.29 -7.98 7.27
CA GLU A 287 21.14 -7.65 8.68
C GLU A 287 22.30 -8.21 9.53
N VAL A 288 22.74 -7.42 10.50
CA VAL A 288 23.72 -7.79 11.51
C VAL A 288 23.11 -7.55 12.89
N ALA A 289 22.98 -8.59 13.72
CA ALA A 289 22.19 -8.54 14.95
C ALA A 289 22.96 -9.03 16.19
N LEU A 290 22.84 -8.29 17.30
CA LEU A 290 23.50 -8.64 18.55
C LEU A 290 22.79 -9.83 19.23
N LEU A 291 23.48 -10.96 19.38
CA LEU A 291 22.97 -12.18 20.02
C LEU A 291 23.33 -12.31 21.52
N SER A 292 23.83 -11.25 22.16
CA SER A 292 24.17 -11.24 23.59
C SER A 292 23.33 -10.24 24.39
N ARG A 293 22.97 -10.62 25.63
CA ARG A 293 22.28 -9.78 26.64
C ARG A 293 22.88 -10.08 28.02
N SER A 294 22.72 -9.18 28.99
CA SER A 294 23.25 -9.41 30.36
C SER A 294 22.37 -10.34 31.20
N VAL A 295 21.05 -10.28 31.00
CA VAL A 295 20.04 -11.10 31.68
C VAL A 295 19.52 -12.19 30.74
N THR A 296 19.50 -13.44 31.19
CA THR A 296 19.05 -14.61 30.41
C THR A 296 18.01 -15.45 31.15
N LEU A 297 16.94 -15.84 30.46
CA LEU A 297 16.01 -16.90 30.88
C LEU A 297 16.18 -18.08 29.91
N GLN A 298 16.48 -19.27 30.42
CA GLN A 298 16.86 -20.39 29.54
C GLN A 298 16.30 -21.74 29.99
N GLY A 299 16.18 -22.67 29.05
CA GLY A 299 16.07 -24.09 29.37
C GLY A 299 17.44 -24.69 29.74
N ASP A 300 17.43 -25.77 30.52
CA ASP A 300 18.63 -26.61 30.74
C ASP A 300 19.20 -27.23 29.44
N GLU A 301 20.38 -27.85 29.53
CA GLU A 301 21.03 -28.51 28.38
C GLU A 301 20.21 -29.68 27.79
N GLN A 302 19.36 -30.33 28.60
CA GLN A 302 18.50 -31.42 28.13
C GLN A 302 17.42 -30.92 27.15
N SER A 303 17.09 -29.62 27.22
CA SER A 303 16.13 -28.97 26.32
C SER A 303 16.45 -29.17 24.84
N GLU A 304 17.74 -29.20 24.48
CA GLU A 304 18.24 -29.38 23.11
C GLU A 304 17.83 -30.74 22.54
N ALA A 305 18.28 -31.83 23.19
CA ALA A 305 18.02 -33.20 22.77
C ALA A 305 16.54 -33.63 22.91
N LEU A 306 15.75 -32.91 23.70
CA LEU A 306 14.34 -33.18 23.94
C LEU A 306 13.38 -32.24 23.19
N ARG A 307 13.89 -31.18 22.53
CA ARG A 307 13.11 -30.04 21.99
C ARG A 307 12.07 -29.50 22.99
N TYR A 308 12.48 -29.49 24.26
CA TYR A 308 11.65 -29.23 25.44
C TYR A 308 12.31 -28.18 26.35
N GLY A 309 12.22 -26.93 25.92
CA GLY A 309 12.79 -25.77 26.59
C GLY A 309 11.94 -25.18 27.71
N GLY A 310 12.45 -24.08 28.24
CA GLY A 310 11.69 -23.25 29.19
C GLY A 310 10.60 -22.41 28.51
N HIS A 311 9.66 -21.86 29.29
CA HIS A 311 8.66 -20.90 28.78
C HIS A 311 8.44 -19.72 29.75
N VAL A 312 7.92 -18.60 29.25
CA VAL A 312 7.40 -17.49 30.08
C VAL A 312 5.94 -17.23 29.71
N LEU A 313 5.03 -17.34 30.67
CA LEU A 313 3.58 -17.24 30.49
C LEU A 313 3.00 -16.15 31.41
N CYS A 314 2.55 -15.05 30.81
CA CYS A 314 1.94 -13.91 31.50
C CYS A 314 0.42 -13.95 31.33
N MET A 315 -0.31 -14.28 32.39
CA MET A 315 -1.76 -14.48 32.37
C MET A 315 -2.53 -13.17 32.56
N ILE A 316 -3.83 -13.20 32.30
CA ILE A 316 -4.77 -12.10 32.60
C ILE A 316 -4.58 -11.51 34.01
N GLY A 317 -4.55 -10.18 34.09
CA GLY A 317 -4.35 -9.42 35.33
C GLY A 317 -2.89 -9.29 35.80
N SER A 318 -1.94 -10.06 35.25
CA SER A 318 -0.51 -9.86 35.55
C SER A 318 0.07 -8.62 34.86
N GLN A 319 1.30 -8.23 35.25
CA GLN A 319 2.12 -7.28 34.48
C GLN A 319 3.47 -7.90 34.11
N CYS A 320 3.83 -7.85 32.83
CA CYS A 320 5.11 -8.35 32.34
C CYS A 320 5.85 -7.29 31.51
N ARG A 321 6.96 -6.77 32.05
CA ARG A 321 7.82 -5.77 31.40
C ARG A 321 9.24 -6.28 31.30
N LEU A 322 9.66 -6.66 30.09
CA LEU A 322 10.99 -7.19 29.82
C LEU A 322 11.75 -6.24 28.88
N GLY A 323 12.99 -5.91 29.25
CA GLY A 323 13.87 -4.99 28.51
C GLY A 323 15.30 -5.52 28.42
N GLY A 324 15.80 -5.83 27.22
CA GLY A 324 17.20 -6.29 27.06
C GLY A 324 17.49 -7.67 27.67
N VAL A 325 16.52 -8.59 27.60
CA VAL A 325 16.60 -9.96 28.13
C VAL A 325 16.75 -10.97 27.00
N ALA A 326 17.60 -11.98 27.16
CA ALA A 326 17.70 -13.12 26.26
C ALA A 326 16.84 -14.31 26.72
N ALA A 327 16.22 -15.00 25.76
CA ALA A 327 15.61 -16.31 25.89
C ALA A 327 16.43 -17.32 25.07
N TYR A 328 16.89 -18.41 25.69
CA TYR A 328 17.76 -19.41 25.05
C TYR A 328 17.32 -20.85 25.38
N ARG A 329 17.25 -21.74 24.38
CA ARG A 329 16.70 -23.10 24.53
C ARG A 329 15.30 -23.08 25.15
N MET A 330 14.43 -22.24 24.58
CA MET A 330 13.08 -21.96 25.07
C MET A 330 12.02 -22.50 24.10
N GLY A 331 10.75 -22.46 24.51
CA GLY A 331 9.66 -23.09 23.78
C GLY A 331 9.61 -24.60 23.99
N GLN A 332 8.42 -25.20 23.92
CA GLN A 332 8.24 -26.65 24.06
C GLN A 332 7.55 -27.17 22.79
N GLU A 333 8.24 -27.97 21.98
CA GLU A 333 7.71 -28.40 20.68
C GLU A 333 6.37 -29.15 20.84
N ASN A 334 5.36 -28.74 20.06
CA ASN A 334 3.97 -29.21 20.17
C ASN A 334 3.35 -29.03 21.58
N GLY A 335 3.88 -28.12 22.41
CA GLY A 335 3.32 -27.70 23.69
C GLY A 335 2.50 -26.42 23.55
N MET A 336 1.17 -26.55 23.42
CA MET A 336 0.28 -25.38 23.29
C MET A 336 0.45 -24.40 24.46
N GLY A 337 0.65 -23.12 24.13
CA GLY A 337 0.84 -22.05 25.11
C GLY A 337 2.20 -22.05 25.83
N ARG A 338 3.20 -22.82 25.37
CA ARG A 338 4.52 -22.97 26.00
C ARG A 338 5.61 -22.36 25.12
N TYR A 339 5.62 -21.04 25.02
CA TYR A 339 6.49 -20.26 24.13
C TYR A 339 7.54 -19.46 24.94
N PRO A 340 8.65 -19.00 24.33
CA PRO A 340 9.71 -18.26 25.03
C PRO A 340 9.19 -17.02 25.77
N PHE A 341 8.38 -16.19 25.10
CA PHE A 341 7.68 -15.06 25.68
C PHE A 341 6.21 -15.04 25.22
N HIS A 342 5.27 -15.19 26.15
CA HIS A 342 3.84 -15.32 25.87
C HIS A 342 3.01 -14.37 26.75
N LEU A 343 2.32 -13.40 26.13
CA LEU A 343 1.23 -12.63 26.77
C LEU A 343 -0.10 -13.32 26.45
N HIS A 344 -0.81 -13.80 27.47
CA HIS A 344 -1.91 -14.75 27.32
C HIS A 344 -3.21 -14.23 27.94
N LEU A 345 -4.19 -13.97 27.06
CA LEU A 345 -5.54 -13.48 27.35
C LEU A 345 -5.58 -12.22 28.23
N MET A 346 -4.59 -11.34 28.11
CA MET A 346 -4.45 -10.16 28.98
C MET A 346 -5.43 -9.02 28.67
N GLY A 347 -6.17 -9.11 27.55
CA GLY A 347 -7.04 -8.03 27.08
C GLY A 347 -6.23 -6.83 26.59
N ASN A 348 -6.79 -5.62 26.69
CA ASN A 348 -6.04 -4.41 26.37
C ASN A 348 -5.11 -4.02 27.53
N VAL A 349 -3.80 -4.21 27.35
CA VAL A 349 -2.79 -3.88 28.37
C VAL A 349 -2.39 -2.40 28.37
N ALA A 350 -2.80 -1.60 27.37
CA ALA A 350 -2.52 -0.17 27.26
C ALA A 350 -1.05 0.20 27.51
N GLY A 351 -0.11 -0.55 26.91
CA GLY A 351 1.34 -0.38 27.07
C GLY A 351 1.92 -0.85 28.41
N SER A 352 1.11 -1.32 29.36
CA SER A 352 1.58 -1.73 30.70
C SER A 352 2.41 -3.02 30.71
N SER A 353 2.33 -3.84 29.65
CA SER A 353 3.16 -5.03 29.43
C SER A 353 3.80 -4.99 28.05
N PHE A 354 5.07 -5.40 27.95
CA PHE A 354 5.88 -5.24 26.74
C PHE A 354 7.10 -6.17 26.69
N PHE A 355 7.61 -6.36 25.47
CA PHE A 355 8.92 -6.96 25.18
C PHE A 355 9.77 -5.97 24.38
N GLN A 356 10.87 -5.50 24.96
CA GLN A 356 11.75 -4.51 24.34
C GLN A 356 13.21 -4.92 24.35
N ASP A 357 13.92 -4.65 23.25
CA ASP A 357 15.36 -4.91 23.11
C ASP A 357 15.77 -6.37 23.40
N CYS A 358 14.80 -7.31 23.46
CA CYS A 358 15.02 -8.69 23.86
C CYS A 358 15.63 -9.52 22.72
N LEU A 359 16.03 -10.73 23.07
CA LEU A 359 16.46 -11.77 22.14
C LEU A 359 15.70 -13.05 22.45
N VAL A 360 15.28 -13.78 21.43
CA VAL A 360 14.99 -15.22 21.49
C VAL A 360 15.93 -15.91 20.52
N ARG A 361 16.68 -16.92 20.97
CA ARG A 361 17.44 -17.79 20.06
C ARG A 361 17.39 -19.26 20.44
N HIS A 362 17.48 -20.14 19.44
CA HIS A 362 17.31 -21.59 19.61
C HIS A 362 15.97 -21.90 20.30
N SER A 363 14.87 -21.66 19.59
CA SER A 363 13.52 -21.91 20.10
C SER A 363 12.86 -23.09 19.42
N TYR A 364 12.33 -24.01 20.22
CA TYR A 364 11.65 -25.22 19.73
C TYR A 364 10.15 -24.99 19.46
N PHE A 365 9.58 -23.85 19.88
CA PHE A 365 8.22 -23.47 19.51
C PHE A 365 7.94 -21.96 19.65
N ARG A 366 7.89 -21.23 18.52
CA ARG A 366 7.63 -19.78 18.39
C ARG A 366 8.64 -18.88 19.12
N ALA A 367 8.48 -17.56 19.10
CA ALA A 367 9.33 -16.64 19.87
C ALA A 367 8.53 -15.68 20.77
N TYR A 368 7.84 -14.72 20.15
CA TYR A 368 7.07 -13.67 20.81
C TYR A 368 5.59 -13.85 20.48
N THR A 369 4.81 -14.41 21.41
CA THR A 369 3.38 -14.70 21.20
C THR A 369 2.50 -13.72 21.98
N LEU A 370 1.56 -13.10 21.26
CA LEU A 370 0.43 -12.38 21.82
C LEU A 370 -0.84 -13.17 21.52
N HIS A 371 -1.53 -13.61 22.57
CA HIS A 371 -2.79 -14.35 22.50
C HIS A 371 -3.83 -13.57 23.29
N GLY A 372 -4.96 -13.19 22.69
CA GLY A 372 -6.05 -12.45 23.34
C GLY A 372 -5.59 -11.16 24.01
N THR A 373 -4.56 -10.50 23.45
CA THR A 373 -3.85 -9.38 24.06
C THR A 373 -3.70 -8.24 23.05
N SER A 374 -4.03 -7.03 23.49
CA SER A 374 -4.16 -5.83 22.66
C SER A 374 -3.43 -4.63 23.30
N GLY A 375 -2.99 -3.67 22.49
CA GLY A 375 -2.28 -2.48 22.97
C GLY A 375 -0.92 -2.76 23.66
N ALA A 376 -0.29 -3.90 23.40
CA ALA A 376 1.05 -4.22 23.86
C ALA A 376 2.13 -3.68 22.90
N ARG A 377 3.38 -3.57 23.38
CA ARG A 377 4.54 -3.12 22.59
C ARG A 377 5.58 -4.22 22.46
N VAL A 378 5.96 -4.53 21.24
CA VAL A 378 7.00 -5.50 20.86
C VAL A 378 8.00 -4.75 19.98
N SER A 379 9.08 -4.24 20.58
CA SER A 379 9.99 -3.29 19.89
C SER A 379 11.47 -3.65 19.98
N ARG A 380 12.20 -3.54 18.86
CA ARG A 380 13.68 -3.68 18.79
C ARG A 380 14.19 -5.07 19.20
N ASN A 381 13.35 -6.09 19.07
CA ASN A 381 13.69 -7.45 19.46
C ASN A 381 14.36 -8.24 18.32
N THR A 382 15.03 -9.34 18.66
CA THR A 382 15.56 -10.31 17.68
C THR A 382 15.03 -11.71 17.97
N ALA A 383 14.65 -12.43 16.92
CA ALA A 383 14.29 -13.84 16.95
C ALA A 383 15.13 -14.59 15.90
N TYR A 384 15.96 -15.54 16.32
CA TYR A 384 16.88 -16.29 15.46
C TYR A 384 16.87 -17.80 15.78
N ASP A 385 16.90 -18.66 14.76
CA ASP A 385 16.75 -20.12 14.90
C ASP A 385 15.46 -20.49 15.66
N ILE A 386 14.33 -20.34 14.97
CA ILE A 386 12.98 -20.43 15.57
C ILE A 386 12.15 -21.50 14.86
N SER A 387 11.74 -22.53 15.59
CA SER A 387 10.78 -23.52 15.11
C SER A 387 9.34 -23.00 15.24
N GLY A 388 8.61 -22.90 14.13
CA GLY A 388 7.29 -22.25 14.08
C GLY A 388 7.40 -20.72 14.02
N SER A 389 6.28 -20.04 13.80
CA SER A 389 6.29 -18.60 13.53
C SER A 389 6.86 -17.76 14.68
N ALA A 390 7.72 -16.79 14.38
CA ALA A 390 8.49 -16.06 15.39
C ALA A 390 7.64 -15.02 16.15
N TYR A 391 7.09 -14.03 15.45
CA TYR A 391 6.17 -13.03 16.01
C TYR A 391 4.73 -13.44 15.66
N TYR A 392 3.95 -13.83 16.67
CA TYR A 392 2.70 -14.57 16.46
C TYR A 392 1.51 -13.96 17.18
N LEU A 393 0.44 -13.67 16.43
CA LEU A 393 -0.90 -13.39 16.92
C LEU A 393 -1.76 -14.67 16.84
N GLU A 394 -2.42 -15.05 17.94
CA GLU A 394 -3.06 -16.39 18.05
C GLU A 394 -4.53 -16.43 17.58
N ASP A 395 -5.45 -15.75 18.27
CA ASP A 395 -6.90 -15.99 18.08
C ASP A 395 -7.57 -15.01 17.09
N GLY A 396 -6.86 -13.96 16.65
CA GLY A 396 -7.34 -12.92 15.76
C GLY A 396 -8.06 -11.75 16.45
N VAL A 397 -8.15 -11.72 17.78
CA VAL A 397 -8.73 -10.58 18.54
C VAL A 397 -7.68 -9.56 19.02
N GLU A 398 -6.40 -9.81 18.71
CA GLU A 398 -5.28 -8.98 19.08
C GLU A 398 -5.25 -7.69 18.24
N GLU A 399 -5.50 -6.54 18.87
CA GLU A 399 -5.65 -5.23 18.22
C GLU A 399 -4.71 -4.16 18.79
N ASP A 400 -4.43 -3.12 18.00
CA ASP A 400 -3.70 -1.90 18.38
C ASP A 400 -2.31 -2.12 18.99
N ASN A 401 -1.74 -3.32 18.84
CA ASN A 401 -0.37 -3.62 19.23
C ASN A 401 0.63 -2.92 18.30
N LEU A 402 1.81 -2.61 18.85
CA LEU A 402 2.92 -2.01 18.12
C LEU A 402 4.08 -3.01 17.98
N PHE A 403 4.29 -3.48 16.76
CA PHE A 403 5.45 -4.26 16.34
C PHE A 403 6.42 -3.34 15.58
N GLU A 404 7.51 -2.94 16.21
CA GLU A 404 8.48 -2.03 15.60
C GLU A 404 9.93 -2.53 15.67
N PHE A 405 10.69 -2.36 14.59
CA PHE A 405 12.12 -2.66 14.51
C PHE A 405 12.52 -4.06 14.99
N ASN A 406 11.65 -5.05 14.84
CA ASN A 406 11.98 -6.43 15.20
C ASN A 406 12.64 -7.16 14.03
N LEU A 407 13.55 -8.07 14.31
CA LEU A 407 14.17 -8.97 13.32
C LEU A 407 13.73 -10.41 13.59
N ALA A 408 13.18 -11.08 12.58
CA ALA A 408 13.09 -12.54 12.52
C ALA A 408 14.08 -13.07 11.46
N ALA A 409 14.87 -14.08 11.78
CA ALA A 409 15.75 -14.75 10.82
C ALA A 409 15.85 -16.25 11.10
N HIS A 410 16.04 -17.06 10.06
CA HIS A 410 16.18 -18.51 10.19
C HIS A 410 14.96 -19.16 10.89
N VAL A 411 13.80 -19.08 10.22
CA VAL A 411 12.49 -19.52 10.74
C VAL A 411 12.04 -20.82 10.09
N HIS A 412 11.85 -21.86 10.91
CA HIS A 412 11.63 -23.24 10.46
C HIS A 412 10.16 -23.64 10.44
N ILE A 413 9.75 -24.34 9.38
CA ILE A 413 8.42 -24.95 9.27
C ILE A 413 8.35 -26.23 10.11
N ILE A 414 7.34 -26.33 10.99
CA ILE A 414 7.10 -27.55 11.75
C ILE A 414 6.26 -28.50 10.89
N LYS A 415 6.88 -29.63 10.51
CA LYS A 415 6.26 -30.68 9.69
C LYS A 415 5.76 -30.12 8.34
N LEU A 416 6.74 -29.76 7.51
CA LEU A 416 6.63 -29.42 6.09
C LEU A 416 5.70 -30.40 5.35
N LEU A 417 5.02 -29.92 4.30
CA LEU A 417 4.17 -30.77 3.46
C LEU A 417 4.94 -31.28 2.24
N ASP A 418 4.72 -32.55 1.87
CA ASP A 418 5.33 -33.17 0.69
C ASP A 418 4.91 -32.47 -0.62
N ASP A 419 3.71 -31.88 -0.65
CA ASP A 419 3.20 -31.05 -1.75
C ASP A 419 2.20 -30.00 -1.24
N TYR A 420 2.47 -28.72 -1.53
CA TYR A 420 1.59 -27.58 -1.24
C TYR A 420 0.58 -27.29 -2.37
N GLU A 421 0.72 -27.94 -3.53
CA GLU A 421 -0.06 -27.75 -4.75
C GLU A 421 -1.13 -28.83 -4.99
N ALA A 422 -1.05 -29.96 -4.27
CA ALA A 422 -1.93 -31.13 -4.41
C ALA A 422 -3.45 -30.83 -4.40
N GLY A 423 -3.86 -29.70 -3.81
CA GLY A 423 -5.24 -29.21 -3.83
C GLY A 423 -5.73 -28.65 -5.18
N GLY A 424 -4.90 -28.67 -6.23
CA GLY A 424 -5.35 -28.49 -7.62
C GLY A 424 -5.30 -27.06 -8.17
N GLY A 425 -4.44 -26.18 -7.65
CA GLY A 425 -4.15 -24.87 -8.24
C GLY A 425 -4.11 -23.72 -7.24
N GLN A 426 -4.67 -22.55 -7.61
CA GLN A 426 -4.59 -21.31 -6.80
C GLN A 426 -5.05 -21.48 -5.35
N GLN A 427 -5.95 -22.43 -5.06
CA GLN A 427 -6.47 -22.71 -3.71
C GLN A 427 -5.43 -23.29 -2.74
N GLY A 428 -4.33 -23.87 -3.26
CA GLY A 428 -3.37 -24.63 -2.47
C GLY A 428 -4.03 -25.83 -1.77
N VAL A 429 -3.34 -26.38 -0.77
CA VAL A 429 -3.85 -27.45 0.11
C VAL A 429 -4.57 -26.90 1.35
N THR A 430 -5.55 -27.66 1.84
CA THR A 430 -6.15 -27.50 3.18
C THR A 430 -5.43 -28.41 4.18
N VAL A 431 -5.04 -27.84 5.31
CA VAL A 431 -4.19 -28.44 6.33
C VAL A 431 -4.98 -28.55 7.64
N SER A 432 -4.88 -29.69 8.31
CA SER A 432 -5.47 -29.94 9.64
C SER A 432 -4.39 -30.15 10.70
N THR A 433 -4.79 -29.96 11.96
CA THR A 433 -4.06 -30.43 13.15
C THR A 433 -3.79 -31.93 13.07
N VAL A 434 -2.56 -32.35 13.36
CA VAL A 434 -2.11 -33.74 13.32
C VAL A 434 -1.07 -34.02 14.40
N ALA A 435 -0.79 -35.30 14.69
CA ALA A 435 0.33 -35.67 15.56
C ALA A 435 1.66 -35.09 15.02
N GLY A 436 2.39 -34.37 15.89
CA GLY A 436 3.62 -33.66 15.53
C GLY A 436 3.43 -32.30 14.85
N ARG A 437 2.19 -31.83 14.65
CA ARG A 437 1.87 -30.46 14.23
C ARG A 437 0.50 -30.05 14.76
N ILE A 438 0.47 -29.49 15.97
CA ILE A 438 -0.77 -29.19 16.69
C ILE A 438 -1.56 -27.99 16.11
N VAL A 439 -0.92 -27.01 15.47
CA VAL A 439 -1.61 -25.93 14.74
C VAL A 439 -1.31 -26.08 13.24
N PRO A 440 -2.33 -26.10 12.34
CA PRO A 440 -2.11 -26.39 10.93
C PRO A 440 -1.27 -25.33 10.21
N THR A 441 -1.20 -24.12 10.76
CA THR A 441 -0.40 -22.99 10.24
C THR A 441 1.07 -23.09 10.61
N ASP A 442 1.47 -23.99 11.53
CA ASP A 442 2.89 -24.29 11.76
C ASP A 442 3.53 -24.95 10.50
N ALA A 443 2.72 -25.53 9.60
CA ALA A 443 3.13 -25.99 8.26
C ALA A 443 3.44 -24.84 7.28
N THR A 444 3.19 -23.60 7.70
CA THR A 444 3.46 -22.36 6.97
C THR A 444 4.02 -21.32 7.95
N ALA A 445 5.03 -21.72 8.72
CA ALA A 445 5.71 -20.85 9.67
C ALA A 445 6.36 -19.62 8.98
N VAL A 446 6.32 -18.47 9.65
CA VAL A 446 6.75 -17.16 9.12
C VAL A 446 7.43 -16.29 10.18
N GLY A 447 8.16 -15.27 9.74
CA GLY A 447 8.69 -14.24 10.65
C GLY A 447 7.58 -13.55 11.44
N PHE A 448 6.56 -13.04 10.75
CA PHE A 448 5.43 -12.31 11.34
C PHE A 448 4.10 -12.90 10.89
N TYR A 449 3.34 -13.45 11.85
CA TYR A 449 2.05 -14.10 11.63
C TYR A 449 0.90 -13.23 12.15
N CYS A 450 0.16 -12.64 11.22
CA CYS A 450 -0.70 -11.48 11.43
C CYS A 450 -2.19 -11.84 11.27
N THR A 451 -2.75 -12.62 12.21
CA THR A 451 -4.17 -13.05 12.19
C THR A 451 -5.17 -11.89 12.19
N ASN A 452 -4.79 -10.75 12.78
CA ASN A 452 -5.54 -9.51 12.72
C ASN A 452 -4.70 -8.39 12.09
N ALA A 453 -5.28 -7.71 11.09
CA ALA A 453 -4.64 -6.60 10.38
C ALA A 453 -4.53 -5.32 11.23
N LYS A 454 -5.39 -5.16 12.25
CA LYS A 454 -5.55 -3.93 13.04
C LYS A 454 -4.44 -3.74 14.09
N ASN A 455 -3.19 -3.80 13.64
CA ASN A 455 -1.96 -3.64 14.41
C ASN A 455 -0.98 -2.78 13.60
N ARG A 456 0.05 -2.23 14.25
CA ARG A 456 1.05 -1.36 13.61
C ARG A 456 2.37 -2.13 13.43
N TRP A 457 2.89 -2.13 12.21
CA TRP A 457 4.09 -2.86 11.80
C TRP A 457 5.07 -1.88 11.18
N ILE A 458 6.15 -1.53 11.90
CA ILE A 458 7.05 -0.42 11.53
C ILE A 458 8.52 -0.85 11.56
N GLY A 459 9.25 -0.79 10.45
CA GLY A 459 10.72 -0.98 10.48
C GLY A 459 11.21 -2.41 10.74
N ASN A 460 10.35 -3.42 10.69
CA ASN A 460 10.69 -4.82 11.02
C ASN A 460 11.34 -5.54 9.81
N SER A 461 12.23 -6.51 10.05
CA SER A 461 12.82 -7.36 9.01
C SER A 461 12.56 -8.86 9.23
N ALA A 462 12.43 -9.61 8.14
CA ALA A 462 12.19 -11.06 8.14
C ALA A 462 13.04 -11.81 7.10
N SER A 463 13.75 -12.85 7.54
CA SER A 463 14.44 -13.84 6.70
C SER A 463 13.88 -15.24 6.92
N GLY A 464 13.73 -16.00 5.83
CA GLY A 464 13.40 -17.43 5.86
C GLY A 464 11.92 -17.77 5.94
N GLY A 465 11.64 -19.06 6.13
CA GLY A 465 10.29 -19.61 6.28
C GLY A 465 9.39 -19.52 5.04
N PHE A 466 8.10 -19.83 5.25
CA PHE A 466 7.08 -19.86 4.19
C PHE A 466 6.86 -18.48 3.53
N SER A 467 7.02 -17.43 4.33
CA SER A 467 6.91 -16.01 3.99
C SER A 467 7.55 -15.20 5.13
N GLY A 468 7.96 -13.96 4.88
CA GLY A 468 8.42 -13.07 5.95
C GLY A 468 7.26 -12.56 6.79
N PHE A 469 6.19 -12.09 6.13
CA PHE A 469 4.95 -11.63 6.75
C PHE A 469 3.75 -12.34 6.14
N HIS A 470 2.82 -12.81 6.98
CA HIS A 470 1.61 -13.48 6.52
C HIS A 470 0.35 -12.97 7.22
N PHE A 471 -0.60 -12.47 6.41
CA PHE A 471 -1.92 -11.99 6.83
C PHE A 471 -3.02 -12.97 6.37
N PRO A 472 -3.32 -14.05 7.12
CA PRO A 472 -4.40 -14.98 6.82
C PRO A 472 -5.79 -14.34 6.89
N THR A 473 -6.74 -14.88 6.13
CA THR A 473 -8.17 -14.56 6.31
C THR A 473 -8.67 -15.31 7.55
N VAL A 474 -9.13 -14.59 8.57
CA VAL A 474 -9.64 -15.17 9.83
C VAL A 474 -11.09 -14.69 10.03
N PRO A 475 -12.12 -15.46 9.61
CA PRO A 475 -13.49 -14.95 9.47
C PRO A 475 -14.25 -14.67 10.78
N ARG A 476 -13.72 -15.15 11.90
CA ARG A 476 -14.22 -14.98 13.27
C ARG A 476 -13.05 -15.04 14.24
N ALA A 477 -13.20 -14.49 15.44
CA ALA A 477 -12.34 -14.88 16.56
C ALA A 477 -12.28 -16.41 16.68
N LEU A 478 -11.13 -16.95 17.09
CA LEU A 478 -10.87 -18.39 17.24
C LEU A 478 -10.79 -18.78 18.73
N GLY A 479 -10.75 -20.09 19.02
CA GLY A 479 -10.25 -20.61 20.29
C GLY A 479 -11.04 -20.15 21.51
N ASP A 480 -10.34 -19.68 22.54
CA ASP A 480 -10.97 -19.14 23.75
C ASP A 480 -11.50 -17.72 23.53
N SER A 481 -10.88 -16.94 22.64
CA SER A 481 -11.36 -15.60 22.29
C SER A 481 -12.70 -15.61 21.55
N TYR A 482 -13.01 -16.68 20.80
CA TYR A 482 -14.34 -16.92 20.22
C TYR A 482 -15.41 -17.03 21.31
N ARG A 483 -15.10 -17.72 22.42
CA ARG A 483 -16.05 -17.95 23.52
C ARG A 483 -16.39 -16.64 24.24
N ALA A 484 -15.45 -15.70 24.27
CA ALA A 484 -15.67 -14.34 24.78
C ALA A 484 -16.32 -13.40 23.75
N ASN A 485 -15.99 -13.53 22.45
CA ASN A 485 -16.36 -12.58 21.39
C ASN A 485 -16.89 -13.27 20.11
N PRO A 486 -18.01 -14.02 20.15
CA PRO A 486 -18.44 -14.93 19.07
C PRO A 486 -18.86 -14.26 17.75
N ASP A 487 -19.19 -12.96 17.81
CA ASP A 487 -19.56 -12.12 16.67
C ASP A 487 -18.42 -11.25 16.13
N TYR A 488 -17.25 -11.26 16.79
CA TYR A 488 -16.08 -10.52 16.32
C TYR A 488 -15.48 -11.18 15.08
N ALA A 489 -15.15 -10.35 14.08
CA ALA A 489 -14.65 -10.78 12.78
C ALA A 489 -13.31 -10.06 12.46
N PRO A 490 -12.16 -10.74 12.62
CA PRO A 490 -10.84 -10.19 12.30
C PRO A 490 -10.69 -9.82 10.81
N ASP A 491 -11.29 -10.61 9.91
CA ASP A 491 -11.25 -10.39 8.46
C ASP A 491 -11.99 -9.13 7.96
N LYS A 492 -12.72 -8.43 8.85
CA LYS A 492 -13.35 -7.13 8.58
C LYS A 492 -12.53 -5.94 9.05
N GLN A 493 -11.47 -6.15 9.84
CA GLN A 493 -10.66 -5.03 10.33
C GLN A 493 -9.69 -4.55 9.25
N GLU A 494 -9.44 -3.25 9.21
CA GLU A 494 -8.50 -2.62 8.30
C GLU A 494 -7.10 -2.53 8.93
N LEU A 495 -6.08 -2.45 8.08
CA LEU A 495 -4.67 -2.32 8.47
C LEU A 495 -4.42 -0.91 9.05
N LEU A 496 -3.70 -0.81 10.17
CA LEU A 496 -3.44 0.49 10.82
C LEU A 496 -2.22 1.21 10.22
N GLU A 497 -1.05 0.57 10.27
CA GLU A 497 0.20 1.09 9.72
C GLU A 497 1.08 -0.10 9.32
N PHE A 498 1.61 -0.09 8.10
CA PHE A 498 2.62 -1.05 7.64
C PHE A 498 3.67 -0.27 6.85
N ASP A 499 4.74 0.11 7.53
CA ASP A 499 5.75 1.02 7.01
C ASP A 499 7.18 0.52 7.23
N SER A 500 8.08 0.75 6.27
CA SER A 500 9.52 0.45 6.42
C SER A 500 9.83 -1.03 6.76
N ASN A 501 8.94 -1.97 6.43
CA ASN A 501 9.16 -3.38 6.71
C ASN A 501 9.89 -4.04 5.53
N THR A 502 10.78 -4.99 5.85
CA THR A 502 11.60 -5.72 4.89
C THR A 502 11.42 -7.22 5.01
N ALA A 503 11.43 -7.95 3.89
CA ALA A 503 11.35 -9.41 3.90
C ALA A 503 12.12 -10.04 2.74
N HIS A 504 12.89 -11.09 3.03
CA HIS A 504 13.76 -11.75 2.06
C HIS A 504 13.94 -13.24 2.36
N SER A 505 14.55 -13.98 1.42
CA SER A 505 14.93 -15.39 1.59
C SER A 505 13.75 -16.32 1.94
N SER A 506 12.53 -15.94 1.56
CA SER A 506 11.29 -16.69 1.83
C SER A 506 10.59 -17.15 0.55
N GLY A 507 9.52 -17.93 0.71
CA GLY A 507 8.58 -18.25 -0.39
C GLY A 507 9.14 -19.25 -1.42
N ARG A 508 10.24 -19.92 -1.11
CA ARG A 508 10.86 -21.00 -1.91
C ARG A 508 10.03 -22.29 -1.88
N ILE A 509 9.50 -22.63 -0.70
CA ILE A 509 8.79 -23.87 -0.34
C ILE A 509 7.61 -24.26 -1.25
N TRP A 510 6.93 -23.29 -1.88
CA TRP A 510 5.73 -23.57 -2.68
C TRP A 510 5.66 -22.73 -3.95
N SER A 511 4.87 -23.17 -4.95
CA SER A 511 5.03 -22.65 -6.31
C SER A 511 4.72 -21.16 -6.44
N ARG A 512 3.89 -20.60 -5.55
CA ARG A 512 3.42 -19.21 -5.55
C ARG A 512 3.91 -18.37 -4.37
N GLY A 513 4.89 -18.84 -3.60
CA GLY A 513 5.34 -18.17 -2.39
C GLY A 513 5.82 -16.73 -2.59
N ALA A 514 5.72 -15.94 -1.52
CA ALA A 514 6.08 -14.53 -1.50
C ALA A 514 6.75 -14.16 -0.17
N CYS A 515 7.52 -13.07 -0.15
CA CYS A 515 8.09 -12.53 1.09
C CYS A 515 7.06 -11.73 1.91
N MET A 516 6.11 -11.06 1.25
CA MET A 516 4.89 -10.52 1.87
C MET A 516 3.66 -11.25 1.34
N TYR A 517 2.93 -11.99 2.20
CA TYR A 517 1.76 -12.78 1.79
C TYR A 517 0.47 -12.30 2.48
N VAL A 518 -0.52 -11.87 1.68
CA VAL A 518 -1.87 -11.53 2.14
C VAL A 518 -2.86 -12.49 1.47
N GLY A 519 -3.20 -13.56 2.20
CA GLY A 519 -3.85 -14.73 1.62
C GLY A 519 -3.93 -15.93 2.56
N GLY A 520 -4.51 -17.04 2.10
CA GLY A 520 -4.85 -18.16 2.97
C GLY A 520 -6.09 -17.89 3.84
N LYS A 521 -6.58 -18.91 4.53
CA LYS A 521 -7.73 -18.83 5.43
C LYS A 521 -7.59 -19.79 6.61
N LEU A 522 -7.69 -19.29 7.83
CA LEU A 522 -7.72 -20.06 9.07
C LEU A 522 -9.15 -20.09 9.63
N TRP A 523 -9.62 -21.25 10.10
CA TRP A 523 -10.88 -21.43 10.80
C TRP A 523 -10.82 -22.63 11.77
N GLU A 524 -11.86 -22.83 12.57
CA GLU A 524 -12.12 -24.08 13.30
C GLU A 524 -13.34 -24.76 12.69
N GLU A 525 -13.40 -26.10 12.62
CA GLU A 525 -14.61 -26.80 12.14
C GLU A 525 -15.79 -26.55 13.08
N ASP A 526 -15.58 -26.85 14.37
CA ASP A 526 -16.46 -26.47 15.47
C ASP A 526 -15.92 -25.19 16.12
N LYS A 527 -16.76 -24.17 16.26
CA LYS A 527 -16.31 -22.82 16.68
C LYS A 527 -15.93 -22.78 18.16
N GLY A 528 -14.74 -22.28 18.48
CA GLY A 528 -14.18 -22.30 19.82
C GLY A 528 -13.85 -23.71 20.34
N SER A 529 -13.50 -24.64 19.43
CA SER A 529 -13.09 -26.01 19.76
C SER A 529 -11.57 -26.21 19.78
N GLN A 530 -10.81 -25.29 19.17
CA GLN A 530 -9.40 -25.42 18.83
C GLN A 530 -9.07 -26.54 17.79
N ASP A 531 -10.07 -27.14 17.12
CA ASP A 531 -9.85 -28.03 15.97
C ASP A 531 -9.66 -27.23 14.67
N TYR A 532 -8.44 -26.70 14.52
CA TYR A 532 -8.10 -25.76 13.47
C TYR A 532 -7.97 -26.39 12.06
N ARG A 533 -8.30 -25.58 11.06
CA ARG A 533 -8.10 -25.84 9.62
C ARG A 533 -7.50 -24.62 8.95
N TYR A 534 -6.53 -24.85 8.07
CA TYR A 534 -5.88 -23.78 7.31
C TYR A 534 -5.80 -24.10 5.82
N GLN A 535 -6.40 -23.25 4.99
CA GLN A 535 -6.20 -23.28 3.54
C GLN A 535 -5.01 -22.39 3.18
N THR A 536 -4.01 -22.98 2.54
CA THR A 536 -2.73 -22.33 2.22
C THR A 536 -2.82 -21.25 1.15
N GLY A 537 -3.66 -21.44 0.11
CA GLY A 537 -3.76 -20.57 -1.06
C GLY A 537 -4.96 -19.61 -1.05
N ARG A 538 -5.55 -19.40 -2.24
CA ARG A 538 -6.65 -18.48 -2.49
C ARG A 538 -7.96 -18.97 -1.88
N ALA A 539 -8.46 -18.23 -0.89
CA ALA A 539 -9.73 -18.51 -0.23
C ALA A 539 -10.95 -18.01 -1.02
N SER A 540 -12.11 -18.63 -0.78
CA SER A 540 -13.42 -18.16 -1.26
C SER A 540 -14.49 -18.39 -0.16
N VAL A 541 -15.26 -17.38 0.27
CA VAL A 541 -15.10 -15.95 -0.04
C VAL A 541 -13.71 -15.43 0.38
N ALA A 542 -13.25 -14.38 -0.31
CA ALA A 542 -12.01 -13.68 0.01
C ALA A 542 -12.20 -12.70 1.19
N ARG A 543 -11.10 -12.11 1.69
CA ARG A 543 -11.06 -11.20 2.85
C ARG A 543 -12.12 -10.09 2.76
N MET A 544 -12.82 -9.82 3.87
CA MET A 544 -13.92 -8.85 3.89
C MET A 544 -13.45 -7.39 3.96
N SER A 545 -12.30 -7.11 4.57
CA SER A 545 -11.60 -5.81 4.53
C SER A 545 -10.70 -5.64 3.31
N GLY A 546 -10.51 -4.39 2.91
CA GLY A 546 -9.56 -3.95 1.87
C GLY A 546 -8.56 -2.96 2.45
N ARG A 547 -8.11 -2.01 1.63
CA ARG A 547 -7.19 -0.91 2.02
C ARG A 547 -5.89 -1.39 2.70
N PHE A 548 -5.34 -2.51 2.24
CA PHE A 548 -3.99 -2.94 2.63
C PHE A 548 -2.96 -2.06 1.91
N LEU A 549 -2.65 -0.90 2.51
CA LEU A 549 -1.57 -0.02 2.08
C LEU A 549 -0.27 -0.43 2.79
N PHE A 550 0.75 -0.79 2.02
CA PHE A 550 2.12 -0.96 2.50
C PHE A 550 2.99 0.21 2.00
N THR A 551 3.60 0.95 2.91
CA THR A 551 4.49 2.08 2.62
C THR A 551 5.96 1.73 2.86
N ASN A 552 6.87 2.35 2.11
CA ASN A 552 8.33 2.23 2.26
C ASN A 552 8.82 0.77 2.35
N THR A 553 8.18 -0.16 1.65
CA THR A 553 8.36 -1.61 1.86
C THR A 553 9.35 -2.17 0.86
N LYS A 554 10.32 -2.97 1.33
CA LYS A 554 11.41 -3.54 0.50
C LYS A 554 11.43 -5.06 0.58
N VAL A 555 11.57 -5.74 -0.56
CA VAL A 555 11.62 -7.20 -0.65
C VAL A 555 12.72 -7.66 -1.59
N PHE A 556 13.50 -8.67 -1.20
CA PHE A 556 14.65 -9.12 -2.01
C PHE A 556 14.94 -10.61 -1.87
N ALA A 557 15.63 -11.22 -2.84
CA ALA A 557 15.92 -12.67 -2.82
C ALA A 557 14.67 -13.52 -2.53
N CYS A 558 13.60 -13.29 -3.30
CA CYS A 558 12.27 -13.90 -3.12
C CYS A 558 11.78 -14.55 -4.41
N LYS A 559 10.87 -15.53 -4.31
CA LYS A 559 10.10 -15.96 -5.49
C LYS A 559 9.16 -14.87 -5.99
N LYS A 560 8.36 -14.32 -5.08
CA LYS A 560 7.56 -13.12 -5.30
C LYS A 560 7.87 -12.13 -4.18
N GLY A 561 7.96 -10.85 -4.50
CA GLY A 561 8.05 -9.82 -3.49
C GLY A 561 6.77 -9.79 -2.64
N THR A 562 5.64 -9.50 -3.27
CA THR A 562 4.31 -9.54 -2.61
C THR A 562 3.30 -10.43 -3.34
N LEU A 563 2.39 -11.07 -2.59
CA LEU A 563 1.23 -11.80 -3.12
C LEU A 563 -0.04 -11.40 -2.36
N PHE A 564 -1.03 -10.91 -3.10
CA PHE A 564 -2.35 -10.53 -2.58
C PHE A 564 -3.47 -11.26 -3.35
N TRP A 565 -4.22 -12.11 -2.65
CA TRP A 565 -5.30 -12.91 -3.27
C TRP A 565 -6.62 -12.16 -3.50
N GLY A 566 -6.69 -10.88 -3.15
CA GLY A 566 -7.88 -10.03 -3.30
C GLY A 566 -8.88 -10.13 -2.16
N THR A 567 -9.98 -9.39 -2.31
CA THR A 567 -11.01 -9.19 -1.29
C THR A 567 -12.39 -9.65 -1.76
N HIS A 568 -13.36 -9.62 -0.84
CA HIS A 568 -14.77 -9.58 -1.18
C HIS A 568 -15.14 -8.28 -1.92
N TRP A 569 -16.13 -8.35 -2.81
CA TRP A 569 -16.54 -7.21 -3.65
C TRP A 569 -17.15 -6.03 -2.88
N THR A 570 -17.50 -6.22 -1.60
CA THR A 570 -17.96 -5.16 -0.68
C THR A 570 -16.84 -4.43 0.07
N ALA A 571 -15.58 -4.84 -0.09
CA ALA A 571 -14.45 -4.22 0.61
C ALA A 571 -14.22 -2.77 0.14
N GLN A 572 -13.74 -1.90 1.04
CA GLN A 572 -13.32 -0.54 0.66
C GLN A 572 -12.19 -0.63 -0.37
N LYS A 573 -12.23 0.25 -1.38
CA LYS A 573 -11.20 0.37 -2.43
C LYS A 573 -10.25 1.54 -2.12
N PRO A 574 -8.94 1.46 -2.47
CA PRO A 574 -8.23 0.34 -3.09
C PRO A 574 -8.22 -0.90 -2.18
N ASP A 575 -8.16 -2.08 -2.77
CA ASP A 575 -8.09 -3.35 -2.04
C ASP A 575 -6.70 -3.54 -1.41
N PHE A 576 -5.66 -3.23 -2.20
CA PHE A 576 -4.26 -3.30 -1.85
C PHE A 576 -3.49 -2.19 -2.57
N ALA A 577 -2.49 -1.62 -1.91
CA ALA A 577 -1.69 -0.52 -2.42
C ALA A 577 -0.23 -0.66 -1.98
N LEU A 578 0.69 -0.37 -2.90
CA LEU A 578 2.12 -0.30 -2.65
C LEU A 578 2.59 1.13 -2.91
N GLU A 579 3.10 1.81 -1.89
CA GLU A 579 3.72 3.14 -2.02
C GLU A 579 5.17 3.10 -1.55
N ASN A 580 6.08 3.75 -2.28
CA ASN A 580 7.52 3.71 -1.96
C ASN A 580 8.01 2.25 -1.87
N PHE A 581 7.78 1.48 -2.94
CA PHE A 581 7.98 0.02 -2.92
C PHE A 581 9.24 -0.39 -3.68
N GLU A 582 10.00 -1.32 -3.11
CA GLU A 582 11.25 -1.80 -3.69
C GLU A 582 11.32 -3.32 -3.75
N ALA A 583 11.72 -3.84 -4.91
CA ALA A 583 11.82 -5.27 -5.18
C ALA A 583 13.11 -5.60 -5.94
N HIS A 584 13.97 -6.48 -5.39
CA HIS A 584 15.32 -6.70 -5.90
C HIS A 584 15.72 -8.19 -5.93
N ASP A 585 16.26 -8.70 -7.04
CA ASP A 585 16.58 -10.14 -7.20
C ASP A 585 15.39 -11.05 -6.86
N VAL A 586 14.21 -10.72 -7.41
CA VAL A 586 12.96 -11.48 -7.20
C VAL A 586 12.45 -12.07 -8.52
N SER A 587 11.91 -13.29 -8.51
CA SER A 587 11.35 -13.85 -9.76
C SER A 587 10.10 -13.10 -10.20
N ARG A 588 9.40 -12.44 -9.26
CA ARG A 588 8.38 -11.43 -9.57
C ARG A 588 8.26 -10.35 -8.50
N SER A 589 8.12 -9.07 -8.84
CA SER A 589 7.95 -8.02 -7.82
C SER A 589 6.67 -8.19 -7.00
N SER A 590 5.56 -8.51 -7.68
CA SER A 590 4.24 -8.55 -7.07
C SER A 590 3.26 -9.43 -7.84
N SER A 591 2.18 -9.84 -7.19
CA SER A 591 1.01 -10.45 -7.82
C SER A 591 -0.23 -10.05 -7.04
N GLN A 592 -1.09 -9.24 -7.64
CA GLN A 592 -2.17 -8.53 -6.97
C GLN A 592 -3.50 -8.84 -7.67
N LEU A 593 -4.53 -9.21 -6.91
CA LEU A 593 -5.88 -9.40 -7.42
C LEU A 593 -6.86 -8.39 -6.80
N GLY A 594 -7.69 -7.73 -7.60
CA GLY A 594 -8.69 -6.75 -7.14
C GLY A 594 -8.53 -5.39 -7.78
N ASN A 595 -8.90 -4.32 -7.08
CA ASN A 595 -8.67 -2.93 -7.50
C ASN A 595 -7.47 -2.37 -6.71
N THR A 596 -6.31 -2.27 -7.36
CA THR A 596 -5.01 -2.13 -6.69
C THR A 596 -4.11 -1.10 -7.37
N TYR A 597 -3.06 -0.63 -6.70
CA TYR A 597 -2.03 0.18 -7.35
C TYR A 597 -0.63 0.02 -6.74
N MET A 598 0.36 0.43 -7.53
CA MET A 598 1.74 0.63 -7.10
C MET A 598 2.17 2.04 -7.51
N GLN A 599 2.65 2.84 -6.58
CA GLN A 599 3.08 4.23 -6.82
C GLN A 599 4.47 4.50 -6.24
N ARG A 600 5.36 5.13 -7.02
CA ARG A 600 6.77 5.40 -6.68
C ARG A 600 7.48 4.12 -6.26
N ALA A 601 7.84 3.29 -7.24
CA ALA A 601 8.47 1.99 -6.99
C ALA A 601 9.71 1.76 -7.84
N VAL A 602 10.67 1.01 -7.30
CA VAL A 602 11.88 0.58 -8.01
C VAL A 602 11.96 -0.95 -7.99
N ILE A 603 11.91 -1.55 -9.17
CA ILE A 603 11.98 -2.99 -9.37
C ILE A 603 13.28 -3.30 -10.09
N SER A 604 14.26 -3.88 -9.40
CA SER A 604 15.50 -4.38 -10.01
C SER A 604 15.39 -5.88 -10.25
N ALA A 605 15.43 -6.33 -11.50
CA ALA A 605 15.49 -7.76 -11.80
C ALA A 605 16.75 -8.39 -11.19
N HIS A 606 17.91 -7.76 -11.43
CA HIS A 606 19.22 -8.22 -10.97
C HIS A 606 20.03 -7.07 -10.37
N THR A 607 20.50 -7.21 -9.13
CA THR A 607 21.36 -6.20 -8.46
C THR A 607 22.85 -6.38 -8.74
N GLY A 608 23.24 -7.58 -9.18
CA GLY A 608 24.64 -7.99 -9.25
C GLY A 608 25.20 -8.54 -7.93
N ASN A 609 24.36 -8.91 -6.95
CA ASN A 609 24.77 -9.76 -5.84
C ASN A 609 25.37 -11.09 -6.36
N THR A 610 26.69 -11.21 -6.32
CA THR A 610 27.43 -12.41 -6.79
C THR A 610 27.65 -13.46 -5.71
N PHE A 611 27.29 -13.20 -4.46
CA PHE A 611 27.52 -14.14 -3.35
C PHE A 611 26.43 -15.23 -3.31
N ALA A 612 25.20 -14.87 -3.71
CA ALA A 612 24.06 -15.76 -3.74
C ALA A 612 23.88 -16.43 -5.13
N LEU A 613 24.31 -17.69 -5.23
CA LEU A 613 24.25 -18.48 -6.48
C LEU A 613 22.85 -19.01 -6.84
N ASP A 614 21.89 -18.90 -5.93
CA ASP A 614 20.53 -19.44 -6.06
C ASP A 614 19.47 -18.38 -6.40
N LEU A 615 19.86 -17.11 -6.57
CA LEU A 615 18.96 -16.02 -6.94
C LEU A 615 18.24 -16.26 -8.28
N PRO A 616 17.08 -15.62 -8.50
CA PRO A 616 16.33 -15.71 -9.74
C PRO A 616 17.18 -15.44 -10.98
N ARG A 617 17.25 -16.43 -11.88
CA ARG A 617 17.97 -16.30 -13.16
C ARG A 617 17.21 -15.46 -14.19
N VAL A 618 15.88 -15.41 -14.03
CA VAL A 618 14.92 -14.67 -14.86
C VAL A 618 13.90 -14.02 -13.91
N ALA A 619 13.47 -12.80 -14.23
CA ALA A 619 12.49 -12.04 -13.46
C ALA A 619 11.37 -11.46 -14.36
N ASP A 620 10.13 -11.56 -13.87
CA ASP A 620 9.00 -10.76 -14.37
C ASP A 620 8.82 -9.54 -13.44
N GLY A 621 8.72 -8.32 -13.95
CA GLY A 621 8.45 -7.16 -13.10
C GLY A 621 7.03 -7.23 -12.53
N PHE A 622 6.03 -7.27 -13.40
CA PHE A 622 4.61 -7.32 -13.02
C PHE A 622 3.78 -8.16 -14.02
N GLU A 623 2.75 -8.87 -13.55
CA GLU A 623 1.87 -9.74 -14.36
C GLU A 623 0.41 -9.27 -14.30
N LEU A 624 -0.25 -9.14 -15.46
CA LEU A 624 -1.65 -8.72 -15.59
C LEU A 624 -2.61 -9.92 -15.76
N TYR A 625 -3.79 -9.87 -15.15
CA TYR A 625 -4.81 -10.93 -15.23
C TYR A 625 -6.08 -10.46 -15.97
N ASP A 626 -6.63 -11.29 -16.86
CA ASP A 626 -7.82 -10.98 -17.69
C ASP A 626 -9.19 -10.87 -16.96
N THR A 627 -9.20 -10.67 -15.62
CA THR A 627 -10.31 -11.10 -14.74
C THR A 627 -11.06 -9.99 -13.96
N ASP A 628 -11.52 -8.94 -14.66
CA ASP A 628 -12.26 -7.75 -14.13
C ASP A 628 -11.51 -6.91 -13.06
N MET A 629 -10.20 -7.10 -12.94
CA MET A 629 -9.36 -6.37 -11.97
C MET A 629 -8.98 -4.99 -12.49
N GLN A 630 -8.76 -4.03 -11.59
CA GLN A 630 -8.26 -2.70 -11.93
C GLN A 630 -6.87 -2.50 -11.32
N THR A 631 -5.88 -2.09 -12.11
CA THR A 631 -4.51 -1.90 -11.63
C THR A 631 -3.88 -0.65 -12.22
N ILE A 632 -3.25 0.16 -11.35
CA ILE A 632 -2.50 1.37 -11.75
C ILE A 632 -1.03 1.22 -11.33
N LEU A 633 -0.08 1.42 -12.26
CA LEU A 633 1.33 1.66 -11.95
C LEU A 633 1.68 3.12 -12.21
N ALA A 634 2.17 3.84 -11.20
CA ALA A 634 2.57 5.25 -11.33
C ALA A 634 3.99 5.49 -10.81
N ASP A 635 4.82 6.20 -11.57
CA ASP A 635 6.21 6.48 -11.19
C ASP A 635 7.02 5.22 -10.87
N VAL A 636 6.91 4.18 -11.70
CA VAL A 636 7.59 2.89 -11.49
C VAL A 636 8.82 2.78 -12.39
N THR A 637 9.99 2.60 -11.78
CA THR A 637 11.27 2.35 -12.46
C THR A 637 11.58 0.86 -12.48
N PHE A 638 11.77 0.29 -13.66
CA PHE A 638 12.29 -1.06 -13.86
C PHE A 638 13.79 -1.00 -14.18
N ARG A 639 14.62 -1.72 -13.43
CA ARG A 639 16.09 -1.71 -13.51
C ARG A 639 16.65 -3.10 -13.85
N ASN A 640 17.68 -3.13 -14.69
CA ASN A 640 18.54 -4.29 -14.93
C ASN A 640 17.79 -5.57 -15.37
N PHE A 641 16.66 -5.44 -16.06
CA PHE A 641 16.08 -6.54 -16.83
C PHE A 641 16.92 -6.63 -18.11
N ASP A 642 17.92 -7.51 -18.10
CA ASP A 642 18.94 -7.60 -19.16
C ASP A 642 19.16 -9.03 -19.68
N ARG A 643 18.57 -10.05 -19.05
CA ARG A 643 18.80 -11.47 -19.38
C ARG A 643 17.74 -12.03 -20.32
N ASN A 644 18.10 -13.07 -21.07
CA ASN A 644 17.15 -13.75 -21.93
C ASN A 644 16.04 -14.43 -21.11
N GLY A 645 14.81 -13.92 -21.26
CA GLY A 645 13.62 -14.37 -20.55
C GLY A 645 12.98 -13.28 -19.69
N ASP A 646 13.77 -12.30 -19.23
CA ASP A 646 13.31 -11.19 -18.39
C ASP A 646 12.20 -10.36 -19.08
N VAL A 647 11.32 -9.76 -18.27
CA VAL A 647 10.28 -8.84 -18.76
C VAL A 647 9.84 -7.86 -17.66
N ALA A 648 9.68 -6.57 -17.95
CA ALA A 648 9.14 -5.62 -16.97
C ALA A 648 7.63 -5.80 -16.74
N ILE A 649 6.83 -5.80 -17.81
CA ILE A 649 5.37 -5.98 -17.71
C ILE A 649 4.90 -7.06 -18.69
N MET A 650 4.30 -8.13 -18.17
CA MET A 650 3.68 -9.18 -18.97
C MET A 650 2.17 -9.19 -18.75
N ASP A 651 1.39 -9.41 -19.81
CA ASP A 651 0.00 -9.83 -19.64
C ASP A 651 -0.11 -11.35 -19.55
N MET A 652 -1.22 -11.84 -18.98
CA MET A 652 -1.59 -13.24 -19.04
C MET A 652 -3.01 -13.36 -19.58
N THR A 653 -3.11 -13.61 -20.89
CA THR A 653 -4.39 -13.87 -21.54
C THR A 653 -4.67 -15.38 -21.54
N HIS A 654 -5.75 -15.79 -20.87
CA HIS A 654 -5.96 -17.21 -20.58
C HIS A 654 -7.39 -17.74 -20.78
N SER A 655 -8.27 -16.95 -21.38
CA SER A 655 -9.71 -17.21 -21.39
C SER A 655 -10.40 -16.81 -22.70
N ASN A 656 -11.59 -17.37 -22.98
CA ASN A 656 -12.47 -16.81 -24.01
C ASN A 656 -13.57 -15.91 -23.41
N ILE A 657 -13.76 -15.98 -22.09
CA ILE A 657 -14.96 -15.49 -21.38
C ILE A 657 -14.62 -14.47 -20.28
N PHE A 658 -13.39 -14.51 -19.77
CA PHE A 658 -12.71 -13.43 -19.07
C PHE A 658 -11.81 -12.73 -20.11
N LYS A 659 -11.69 -11.40 -20.02
CA LYS A 659 -11.36 -10.51 -21.14
C LYS A 659 -11.02 -9.12 -20.57
N PRO A 660 -9.91 -8.46 -20.97
CA PRO A 660 -9.49 -7.19 -20.35
C PRO A 660 -10.24 -5.95 -20.84
N GLN A 661 -10.62 -5.06 -19.92
CA GLN A 661 -11.43 -3.85 -20.17
C GLN A 661 -10.70 -2.57 -19.72
N GLY A 662 -9.72 -2.05 -20.49
CA GLY A 662 -8.93 -0.88 -20.06
C GLY A 662 -8.40 -1.04 -18.64
N MET A 663 -8.01 -2.28 -18.30
CA MET A 663 -8.06 -2.77 -16.92
C MET A 663 -6.73 -2.59 -16.17
N PHE A 664 -5.71 -2.20 -16.93
CA PHE A 664 -4.41 -1.78 -16.45
C PHE A 664 -4.04 -0.44 -17.06
N ASN A 665 -3.71 0.53 -16.20
CA ASN A 665 -3.16 1.81 -16.60
C ASN A 665 -1.76 2.01 -16.01
N SER A 666 -0.91 2.73 -16.74
CA SER A 666 0.44 3.11 -16.31
C SER A 666 0.69 4.61 -16.53
N LYS A 667 1.70 5.17 -15.84
CA LYS A 667 2.16 6.56 -15.96
C LYS A 667 3.56 6.69 -15.36
N GLY A 668 4.40 7.59 -15.89
CA GLY A 668 5.74 7.85 -15.36
C GLY A 668 6.64 6.60 -15.28
N LEU A 669 6.48 5.64 -16.20
CA LEU A 669 7.32 4.45 -16.25
C LEU A 669 8.75 4.82 -16.67
N ARG A 670 9.74 4.18 -16.05
CA ARG A 670 11.18 4.36 -16.37
C ARG A 670 11.83 3.00 -16.55
N PHE A 671 12.80 2.91 -17.45
CA PHE A 671 13.49 1.66 -17.79
C PHE A 671 15.00 1.93 -17.87
N GLU A 672 15.77 1.29 -17.00
CA GLU A 672 17.19 1.57 -16.79
C GLU A 672 17.99 0.27 -16.91
N GLY A 673 19.08 0.26 -17.68
CA GLY A 673 19.85 -0.96 -17.93
C GLY A 673 19.01 -2.07 -18.61
N MET A 674 18.08 -1.68 -19.49
CA MET A 674 17.00 -2.56 -19.97
C MET A 674 16.75 -2.44 -21.49
N PRO A 675 16.85 -3.53 -22.28
CA PRO A 675 16.52 -3.54 -23.70
C PRO A 675 15.03 -3.25 -23.98
N ARG A 676 14.71 -2.67 -25.15
CA ARG A 676 13.32 -2.26 -25.48
C ARG A 676 12.40 -3.48 -25.52
N GLU A 677 12.83 -4.56 -26.14
CA GLU A 677 12.10 -5.83 -26.32
C GLU A 677 11.70 -6.53 -25.02
N GLN A 678 12.29 -6.15 -23.88
CA GLN A 678 11.92 -6.70 -22.57
C GLN A 678 10.87 -5.87 -21.82
N ARG A 679 10.52 -4.66 -22.29
CA ARG A 679 9.58 -3.77 -21.57
C ARG A 679 8.19 -4.39 -21.42
N PHE A 680 7.66 -4.94 -22.51
CA PHE A 680 6.33 -5.55 -22.55
C PHE A 680 6.36 -6.93 -23.22
N ARG A 681 5.48 -7.83 -22.77
CA ARG A 681 5.25 -9.13 -23.41
C ARG A 681 3.77 -9.50 -23.37
N HIS A 682 3.14 -9.57 -24.53
CA HIS A 682 1.85 -10.21 -24.71
C HIS A 682 2.01 -11.73 -24.64
N VAL A 683 1.27 -12.40 -23.77
CA VAL A 683 1.23 -13.87 -23.69
C VAL A 683 -0.07 -14.35 -24.32
N HIS A 684 0.00 -14.62 -25.63
CA HIS A 684 -1.10 -15.20 -26.38
C HIS A 684 -1.43 -16.62 -25.94
N ARG A 685 -2.65 -17.07 -26.21
CA ARG A 685 -3.11 -18.45 -25.97
C ARG A 685 -4.06 -18.89 -27.05
N LEU A 686 -4.11 -20.17 -27.40
CA LEU A 686 -5.11 -20.69 -28.34
C LEU A 686 -6.52 -20.75 -27.71
N ALA A 687 -7.56 -20.42 -28.47
CA ALA A 687 -8.96 -20.42 -28.01
C ALA A 687 -9.38 -21.77 -27.40
N CYS A 688 -8.96 -22.89 -28.01
CA CYS A 688 -9.22 -24.21 -27.48
C CYS A 688 -8.43 -24.57 -26.20
N GLN A 689 -7.39 -23.81 -25.84
CA GLN A 689 -6.50 -24.09 -24.71
C GLN A 689 -6.77 -23.22 -23.47
N THR A 690 -7.74 -22.29 -23.54
CA THR A 690 -8.44 -21.60 -22.43
C THR A 690 -8.41 -22.34 -21.08
N TYR A 691 -8.19 -21.63 -19.96
CA TYR A 691 -8.24 -22.23 -18.62
C TYR A 691 -9.67 -22.58 -18.17
N HIS A 692 -10.68 -21.92 -18.73
CA HIS A 692 -12.06 -22.08 -18.26
C HIS A 692 -12.82 -23.17 -19.04
N GLN A 693 -13.86 -23.72 -18.41
CA GLN A 693 -14.76 -24.70 -19.04
C GLN A 693 -15.79 -23.98 -19.92
N ASP A 694 -15.30 -23.36 -20.99
CA ASP A 694 -16.12 -22.71 -22.02
C ASP A 694 -16.40 -23.65 -23.22
N THR A 695 -17.21 -23.19 -24.18
CA THR A 695 -17.61 -24.04 -25.32
C THR A 695 -16.49 -24.37 -26.30
N CYS A 696 -15.36 -23.66 -26.27
CA CYS A 696 -14.19 -23.89 -27.12
C CYS A 696 -13.15 -24.85 -26.51
N LYS A 697 -13.16 -25.02 -25.17
CA LYS A 697 -12.20 -25.88 -24.44
C LYS A 697 -12.00 -27.24 -25.10
N ASN A 698 -10.75 -27.55 -25.44
CA ASN A 698 -10.27 -28.77 -26.10
C ASN A 698 -10.81 -29.02 -27.54
N LYS A 699 -11.37 -28.02 -28.24
CA LYS A 699 -11.99 -28.16 -29.58
C LYS A 699 -11.32 -27.28 -30.65
N CYS A 700 -10.03 -27.44 -30.90
CA CYS A 700 -9.25 -26.57 -31.78
C CYS A 700 -9.74 -26.50 -33.24
N ASN A 701 -10.46 -27.53 -33.73
CA ASN A 701 -11.07 -27.52 -35.07
C ASN A 701 -12.37 -26.68 -35.14
N ALA A 702 -13.02 -26.44 -33.99
CA ALA A 702 -14.27 -25.65 -33.89
C ALA A 702 -14.00 -24.21 -33.44
N CYS A 703 -12.96 -24.01 -32.62
CA CYS A 703 -12.42 -22.70 -32.26
C CYS A 703 -10.91 -22.67 -32.58
N PRO A 704 -10.55 -22.44 -33.85
CA PRO A 704 -9.17 -22.20 -34.25
C PRO A 704 -8.68 -20.83 -33.76
N GLY A 705 -7.35 -20.64 -33.79
CA GLY A 705 -6.70 -19.37 -33.50
C GLY A 705 -6.59 -19.02 -32.01
N THR A 706 -6.26 -17.75 -31.76
CA THR A 706 -6.03 -17.15 -30.43
C THR A 706 -7.31 -17.00 -29.60
N ALA A 707 -7.16 -16.93 -28.27
CA ALA A 707 -8.26 -16.91 -27.31
C ALA A 707 -8.93 -15.53 -27.24
N GLY A 708 -10.18 -15.51 -26.78
CA GLY A 708 -10.96 -14.27 -26.67
C GLY A 708 -10.33 -13.18 -25.80
N SER A 709 -9.50 -13.55 -24.81
CA SER A 709 -8.70 -12.63 -24.01
C SER A 709 -7.48 -12.07 -24.77
N SER A 710 -6.87 -12.88 -25.65
CA SER A 710 -5.68 -12.49 -26.43
C SER A 710 -6.07 -11.44 -27.48
N GLN A 711 -7.09 -11.76 -28.28
CA GLN A 711 -7.63 -10.93 -29.37
C GLN A 711 -8.07 -9.52 -28.96
N ILE A 712 -8.25 -9.26 -27.66
CA ILE A 712 -8.62 -7.96 -27.13
C ILE A 712 -7.70 -7.50 -25.99
N ALA A 713 -6.48 -8.05 -25.86
CA ALA A 713 -5.53 -7.62 -24.84
C ALA A 713 -5.22 -6.12 -24.97
N ASN A 714 -5.15 -5.41 -23.85
CA ASN A 714 -4.92 -3.96 -23.83
C ASN A 714 -4.26 -3.46 -22.53
N ILE A 715 -3.39 -2.46 -22.69
CA ILE A 715 -2.65 -1.72 -21.67
C ILE A 715 -2.79 -0.23 -22.00
N ILE A 716 -3.05 0.63 -21.01
CA ILE A 716 -3.12 2.07 -21.22
C ILE A 716 -1.88 2.73 -20.61
N ASP A 717 -1.07 3.38 -21.43
CA ASP A 717 -0.05 4.34 -21.00
C ASP A 717 -0.69 5.74 -20.94
N SER A 718 -0.71 6.36 -19.77
CA SER A 718 -1.47 7.60 -19.54
C SER A 718 -0.72 8.85 -20.00
N ASP A 719 0.60 8.77 -20.19
CA ASP A 719 1.45 9.94 -20.53
C ASP A 719 2.44 9.71 -21.69
N GLY A 720 2.70 8.47 -22.10
CA GLY A 720 3.64 8.12 -23.17
C GLY A 720 5.00 7.63 -22.66
N SER A 721 5.17 7.54 -21.33
CA SER A 721 6.42 7.13 -20.67
C SER A 721 6.81 5.67 -20.93
N ALA A 722 5.85 4.77 -21.15
CA ALA A 722 6.11 3.36 -21.45
C ALA A 722 6.87 3.22 -22.79
N LEU A 723 6.45 4.00 -23.77
CA LEU A 723 7.00 4.04 -25.13
C LEU A 723 8.25 4.92 -25.23
N GLY A 724 8.28 6.02 -24.48
CA GLY A 724 9.30 7.06 -24.56
C GLY A 724 9.09 7.96 -25.78
N TRP A 725 7.87 8.46 -25.99
CA TRP A 725 7.51 9.26 -27.17
C TRP A 725 6.77 10.56 -26.83
N ASP A 726 6.82 11.55 -27.73
CA ASP A 726 6.22 12.88 -27.51
C ASP A 726 4.75 12.97 -27.95
N LEU A 727 4.10 11.85 -28.30
CA LEU A 727 2.70 11.80 -28.74
C LEU A 727 1.69 11.76 -27.58
N GLY A 728 2.18 11.81 -26.33
CA GLY A 728 1.37 11.67 -25.12
C GLY A 728 0.92 10.23 -24.86
N GLY A 729 -0.12 10.07 -24.02
CA GLY A 729 -0.64 8.76 -23.63
C GLY A 729 -1.03 7.87 -24.82
N ALA A 730 -0.87 6.56 -24.65
CA ALA A 730 -1.06 5.55 -25.68
C ALA A 730 -1.98 4.40 -25.21
N ILE A 731 -2.67 3.78 -26.17
CA ILE A 731 -3.29 2.47 -25.99
C ILE A 731 -2.35 1.46 -26.64
N LEU A 732 -1.80 0.54 -25.85
CA LEU A 732 -1.15 -0.67 -26.32
C LEU A 732 -2.25 -1.74 -26.44
N GLY A 733 -2.38 -2.42 -27.58
CA GLY A 733 -3.38 -3.46 -27.77
C GLY A 733 -2.96 -4.52 -28.79
N ALA A 734 -3.43 -5.76 -28.62
CA ALA A 734 -2.92 -6.95 -29.33
C ALA A 734 -2.80 -6.78 -30.85
N ASP A 735 -1.72 -7.31 -31.43
CA ASP A 735 -1.42 -7.27 -32.86
C ASP A 735 -1.94 -8.48 -33.67
N ASP A 736 -2.89 -9.23 -33.10
CA ASP A 736 -3.58 -10.38 -33.70
C ASP A 736 -3.95 -10.20 -35.19
N THR A 737 -3.30 -10.99 -36.06
CA THR A 737 -3.58 -11.02 -37.49
C THR A 737 -4.68 -12.05 -37.85
N ALA A 738 -5.23 -11.90 -39.06
CA ALA A 738 -6.12 -12.90 -39.67
C ALA A 738 -5.47 -14.29 -39.79
N GLN A 739 -4.15 -14.40 -39.83
CA GLN A 739 -3.46 -15.69 -39.88
C GLN A 739 -3.46 -16.39 -38.51
N GLU A 740 -3.21 -15.65 -37.43
CA GLU A 740 -3.16 -16.20 -36.06
C GLU A 740 -4.55 -16.50 -35.51
N THR A 741 -5.57 -15.74 -35.93
CA THR A 741 -6.96 -15.91 -35.47
C THR A 741 -7.78 -16.84 -36.36
N GLY A 742 -7.27 -17.25 -37.53
CA GLY A 742 -8.02 -18.01 -38.53
C GLY A 742 -9.13 -17.21 -39.22
N GLY A 743 -8.93 -15.92 -39.46
CA GLY A 743 -9.87 -15.02 -40.14
C GLY A 743 -11.02 -14.52 -39.26
N GLN A 744 -10.88 -14.60 -37.94
CA GLN A 744 -11.87 -14.13 -36.98
C GLN A 744 -11.63 -12.66 -36.61
N THR A 745 -10.37 -12.31 -36.37
CA THR A 745 -9.92 -10.99 -35.92
C THR A 745 -8.68 -10.57 -36.70
N ASN A 746 -8.55 -9.29 -37.03
CA ASN A 746 -7.39 -8.75 -37.75
C ASN A 746 -7.24 -7.26 -37.43
N ASP A 747 -6.04 -6.83 -36.99
CA ASP A 747 -5.69 -5.42 -36.79
C ASP A 747 -6.71 -4.61 -35.94
N TRP A 748 -7.42 -5.26 -35.01
CA TRP A 748 -8.49 -4.60 -34.22
C TRP A 748 -7.96 -3.43 -33.38
N TRP A 749 -6.77 -3.56 -32.80
CA TRP A 749 -6.14 -2.48 -32.03
C TRP A 749 -5.33 -1.49 -32.87
N ARG A 750 -5.23 -1.69 -34.19
CA ARG A 750 -4.62 -0.72 -35.10
C ARG A 750 -5.59 0.43 -35.34
N ILE A 751 -5.70 1.34 -34.37
CA ILE A 751 -6.73 2.41 -34.34
C ILE A 751 -6.75 3.20 -35.64
N ASP A 752 -5.62 3.81 -36.01
CA ASP A 752 -5.44 4.58 -37.24
C ASP A 752 -4.09 4.25 -37.91
N ASP A 753 -3.50 5.19 -38.64
CA ASP A 753 -2.20 5.01 -39.33
C ASP A 753 -1.05 5.77 -38.62
N SER A 754 -1.28 6.27 -37.39
CA SER A 754 -0.27 6.80 -36.46
C SER A 754 0.22 5.77 -35.43
N CYS A 755 -0.39 4.58 -35.41
CA CYS A 755 0.02 3.48 -34.55
C CYS A 755 1.39 2.89 -34.97
N VAL A 756 2.23 2.62 -33.98
CA VAL A 756 3.51 1.89 -34.13
C VAL A 756 3.29 0.40 -33.87
N HIS A 757 3.96 -0.47 -34.63
CA HIS A 757 3.93 -1.92 -34.42
C HIS A 757 5.10 -2.36 -33.54
N GLU A 758 4.86 -2.61 -32.25
CA GLU A 758 5.86 -3.14 -31.32
C GLU A 758 5.84 -4.67 -31.37
N LEU A 759 6.22 -5.23 -32.54
CA LEU A 759 6.19 -6.67 -32.83
C LEU A 759 6.96 -7.53 -31.81
N ALA A 760 8.00 -6.97 -31.18
CA ALA A 760 8.75 -7.66 -30.12
C ALA A 760 7.94 -7.83 -28.82
N TRP A 761 6.91 -7.01 -28.61
CA TRP A 761 6.01 -7.07 -27.46
C TRP A 761 4.69 -7.79 -27.76
N GLY A 762 4.27 -7.87 -29.02
CA GLY A 762 2.95 -8.37 -29.42
C GLY A 762 1.83 -7.34 -29.27
N PHE A 763 2.12 -6.06 -29.57
CA PHE A 763 1.17 -4.96 -29.45
C PHE A 763 1.28 -3.93 -30.59
N TRP A 764 0.14 -3.42 -31.04
CA TRP A 764 0.02 -2.09 -31.63
C TRP A 764 0.04 -1.02 -30.52
N ALA A 765 0.90 -0.01 -30.66
CA ALA A 765 0.95 1.16 -29.78
C ALA A 765 0.34 2.37 -30.51
N CYS A 766 -0.83 2.82 -30.07
CA CYS A 766 -1.61 3.87 -30.74
C CYS A 766 -1.80 5.11 -29.85
N PRO A 767 -1.62 6.34 -30.36
CA PRO A 767 -1.86 7.56 -29.59
C PRO A 767 -3.32 7.70 -29.14
N THR A 768 -3.51 8.12 -27.88
CA THR A 768 -4.84 8.44 -27.32
C THR A 768 -5.43 9.75 -27.85
N LEU A 769 -4.58 10.63 -28.40
CA LEU A 769 -4.95 11.98 -28.83
C LEU A 769 -5.70 12.79 -27.73
N GLY A 770 -5.48 12.48 -26.46
CA GLY A 770 -6.13 13.10 -25.31
C GLY A 770 -7.63 12.82 -25.13
N HIS A 771 -8.25 11.99 -25.96
CA HIS A 771 -9.71 11.76 -25.92
C HIS A 771 -10.17 10.32 -26.20
N ARG A 772 -9.31 9.47 -26.77
CA ARG A 772 -9.59 8.03 -26.94
C ARG A 772 -9.50 7.31 -25.61
N SER A 773 -10.20 6.19 -25.51
CA SER A 773 -10.15 5.29 -24.35
C SER A 773 -10.53 3.87 -24.77
N VAL A 774 -10.25 2.89 -23.91
CA VAL A 774 -10.83 1.55 -24.03
C VAL A 774 -12.24 1.56 -23.42
N VAL A 775 -13.18 0.88 -24.08
CA VAL A 775 -14.55 0.65 -23.59
C VAL A 775 -14.94 -0.82 -23.75
N SER A 776 -15.91 -1.27 -22.97
CA SER A 776 -16.38 -2.66 -22.92
C SER A 776 -17.90 -2.76 -23.01
N LEU A 777 -18.38 -3.64 -23.90
CA LEU A 777 -19.79 -3.95 -24.09
C LEU A 777 -20.06 -5.44 -23.87
N PHE A 778 -21.26 -5.77 -23.38
CA PHE A 778 -21.83 -7.13 -23.48
C PHE A 778 -23.05 -7.05 -24.40
N VAL A 779 -22.99 -7.73 -25.55
CA VAL A 779 -24.01 -7.67 -26.61
C VAL A 779 -24.77 -9.00 -26.70
N VAL A 780 -26.09 -8.93 -26.52
CA VAL A 780 -26.97 -10.11 -26.48
C VAL A 780 -28.26 -9.86 -27.27
N ARG A 781 -28.82 -10.94 -27.83
CA ARG A 781 -30.11 -10.97 -28.52
C ARG A 781 -31.26 -10.87 -27.52
N GLY A 782 -32.40 -10.37 -27.99
CA GLY A 782 -33.59 -10.14 -27.15
C GLY A 782 -33.50 -8.86 -26.32
N ILE A 783 -34.61 -8.53 -25.65
CA ILE A 783 -34.70 -7.43 -24.69
C ILE A 783 -34.44 -7.99 -23.29
N LYS A 784 -33.33 -7.58 -22.65
CA LYS A 784 -32.91 -8.11 -21.34
C LYS A 784 -33.11 -7.07 -20.22
N SER A 785 -33.58 -7.54 -19.07
CA SER A 785 -33.82 -6.74 -17.85
C SER A 785 -32.74 -6.90 -16.78
N SER A 786 -31.79 -7.82 -16.97
CA SER A 786 -30.68 -8.13 -16.06
C SER A 786 -29.41 -8.42 -16.87
N ALA A 787 -28.24 -8.24 -16.25
CA ALA A 787 -26.96 -8.54 -16.87
C ALA A 787 -26.86 -10.00 -17.38
N PRO A 788 -26.24 -10.23 -18.56
CA PRO A 788 -25.89 -11.56 -19.03
C PRO A 788 -24.67 -12.11 -18.27
N GLY A 789 -24.46 -13.42 -18.38
CA GLY A 789 -23.24 -14.07 -17.91
C GLY A 789 -22.01 -13.75 -18.79
N ARG A 790 -20.83 -14.22 -18.37
CA ARG A 790 -19.63 -14.24 -19.23
C ARG A 790 -19.76 -15.19 -20.44
N THR A 791 -20.68 -16.14 -20.33
CA THR A 791 -21.23 -16.98 -21.39
C THR A 791 -22.75 -16.82 -21.39
N ASP A 792 -23.37 -16.61 -22.56
CA ASP A 792 -24.82 -16.47 -22.69
C ASP A 792 -25.29 -17.12 -24.01
N PRO A 793 -26.33 -17.98 -24.03
CA PRO A 793 -26.84 -18.58 -25.26
C PRO A 793 -27.42 -17.53 -26.24
N ASP A 794 -27.80 -16.36 -25.75
CA ASP A 794 -28.24 -15.22 -26.56
C ASP A 794 -27.10 -14.27 -26.93
N ALA A 795 -25.84 -14.57 -26.60
CA ALA A 795 -24.67 -13.80 -27.07
C ALA A 795 -24.77 -13.50 -28.57
N ALA A 796 -24.51 -12.25 -28.94
CA ALA A 796 -24.45 -11.84 -30.34
C ALA A 796 -23.29 -12.57 -31.04
N VAL A 797 -23.53 -13.04 -32.26
CA VAL A 797 -22.53 -13.73 -33.07
C VAL A 797 -22.36 -12.97 -34.39
N GLY A 798 -21.13 -12.73 -34.80
CA GLY A 798 -20.81 -11.99 -36.02
C GLY A 798 -19.44 -11.32 -35.96
N ARG A 799 -19.31 -10.14 -36.57
CA ARG A 799 -18.08 -9.32 -36.54
C ARG A 799 -18.37 -7.86 -36.24
N LEU A 800 -17.47 -7.22 -35.49
CA LEU A 800 -17.34 -5.77 -35.40
C LEU A 800 -16.24 -5.30 -36.34
N TYR A 801 -16.45 -4.14 -36.95
CA TYR A 801 -15.49 -3.46 -37.83
C TYR A 801 -15.31 -2.02 -37.39
N HIS A 802 -14.11 -1.45 -37.58
CA HIS A 802 -13.95 0.00 -37.54
C HIS A 802 -14.63 0.65 -38.77
N PHE A 803 -15.27 1.80 -38.58
CA PHE A 803 -15.90 2.55 -39.67
C PHE A 803 -14.88 2.85 -40.80
N GLY A 804 -15.26 2.55 -42.03
CA GLY A 804 -14.43 2.68 -43.23
C GLY A 804 -13.23 1.72 -43.37
N ARG A 805 -13.02 0.79 -42.43
CA ARG A 805 -11.86 -0.12 -42.41
C ARG A 805 -12.31 -1.59 -42.38
N SER A 806 -12.55 -2.17 -43.56
CA SER A 806 -12.87 -3.60 -43.68
C SER A 806 -11.70 -4.52 -43.30
N ASP A 807 -10.49 -3.97 -43.30
CA ASP A 807 -9.24 -4.56 -42.83
C ASP A 807 -9.17 -4.75 -41.29
N ARG A 808 -10.00 -4.03 -40.52
CA ARG A 808 -9.87 -3.94 -39.05
C ARG A 808 -11.13 -4.48 -38.37
N HIS A 809 -11.06 -5.71 -37.88
CA HIS A 809 -12.24 -6.41 -37.39
C HIS A 809 -11.97 -7.36 -36.21
N LEU A 810 -13.03 -7.65 -35.46
CA LEU A 810 -13.04 -8.56 -34.31
C LEU A 810 -14.28 -9.46 -34.36
N HIS A 811 -14.12 -10.76 -34.10
CA HIS A 811 -15.24 -11.70 -33.98
C HIS A 811 -15.98 -11.54 -32.63
N VAL A 812 -17.31 -11.41 -32.70
CA VAL A 812 -18.20 -11.35 -31.54
C VAL A 812 -18.89 -12.71 -31.37
N GLY A 813 -19.05 -13.16 -30.13
CA GLY A 813 -19.72 -14.43 -29.79
C GLY A 813 -18.80 -15.63 -29.58
N LEU A 814 -17.47 -15.45 -29.70
CA LEU A 814 -16.48 -16.51 -29.46
C LEU A 814 -16.73 -17.21 -28.10
N ALA A 815 -16.76 -18.54 -28.12
CA ALA A 815 -17.09 -19.40 -26.97
C ALA A 815 -18.46 -19.14 -26.29
N GLN A 816 -19.41 -18.49 -26.98
CA GLN A 816 -20.65 -17.92 -26.43
C GLN A 816 -20.44 -16.74 -25.47
N SER A 817 -19.29 -16.07 -25.53
CA SER A 817 -19.07 -14.85 -24.75
C SER A 817 -19.74 -13.64 -25.45
N PRO A 818 -20.68 -12.95 -24.80
CA PRO A 818 -21.30 -11.73 -25.34
C PRO A 818 -20.36 -10.51 -25.27
N MET A 819 -19.19 -10.65 -24.64
CA MET A 819 -18.33 -9.54 -24.27
C MET A 819 -17.33 -9.15 -25.36
N VAL A 820 -17.16 -7.84 -25.57
CA VAL A 820 -16.15 -7.21 -26.42
C VAL A 820 -15.52 -6.00 -25.71
N SER A 821 -14.24 -5.73 -25.99
CA SER A 821 -13.59 -4.46 -25.64
C SER A 821 -12.79 -3.93 -26.83
N GLY A 822 -12.59 -2.62 -26.90
CA GLY A 822 -11.96 -1.96 -28.05
C GLY A 822 -11.79 -0.45 -27.86
N PRO A 823 -11.24 0.26 -28.85
CA PRO A 823 -11.02 1.70 -28.81
C PRO A 823 -12.32 2.50 -29.00
N CYS A 824 -12.41 3.67 -28.36
CA CYS A 824 -13.57 4.56 -28.38
C CYS A 824 -13.29 5.93 -29.01
N CYS A 825 -14.40 6.53 -29.46
CA CYS A 825 -14.75 7.95 -29.30
C CYS A 825 -14.61 8.78 -30.58
N ASP A 826 -13.46 8.73 -31.27
CA ASP A 826 -13.38 9.04 -32.70
C ASP A 826 -13.46 7.75 -33.57
N VAL A 827 -13.36 6.58 -32.95
CA VAL A 827 -13.56 5.28 -33.60
C VAL A 827 -15.04 4.86 -33.50
N GLY A 828 -15.71 4.74 -34.66
CA GLY A 828 -17.04 4.15 -34.77
C GLY A 828 -16.99 2.63 -35.03
N TRP A 829 -17.87 1.87 -34.39
CA TRP A 829 -17.96 0.40 -34.51
C TRP A 829 -19.19 -0.02 -35.32
N TYR A 830 -19.01 -0.84 -36.36
CA TYR A 830 -20.09 -1.42 -37.14
C TYR A 830 -20.27 -2.91 -36.84
N LEU A 831 -21.42 -3.29 -36.26
CA LEU A 831 -21.79 -4.67 -35.94
C LEU A 831 -22.49 -5.35 -37.12
N ALA A 832 -21.80 -6.29 -37.75
CA ALA A 832 -22.34 -7.20 -38.73
C ALA A 832 -22.74 -8.53 -38.04
N MET A 833 -24.05 -8.71 -37.81
CA MET A 833 -24.61 -9.91 -37.18
C MET A 833 -24.67 -11.09 -38.17
N ASP A 834 -24.25 -12.28 -37.73
CA ASP A 834 -24.45 -13.52 -38.47
C ASP A 834 -25.95 -13.83 -38.56
N GLY A 835 -26.43 -14.16 -39.77
CA GLY A 835 -27.87 -14.29 -40.06
C GLY A 835 -28.61 -12.96 -40.26
N GLY A 836 -27.93 -11.81 -40.09
CA GLY A 836 -28.48 -10.48 -40.35
C GLY A 836 -29.20 -9.83 -39.15
N ALA A 837 -30.03 -8.83 -39.45
CA ALA A 837 -30.68 -7.97 -38.47
C ALA A 837 -31.63 -8.74 -37.53
N GLN A 838 -31.68 -8.34 -36.26
CA GLN A 838 -32.49 -9.00 -35.22
C GLN A 838 -33.62 -8.07 -34.75
N THR A 839 -34.83 -8.62 -34.54
CA THR A 839 -35.98 -7.84 -34.03
C THR A 839 -35.77 -7.28 -32.62
N ALA A 840 -34.83 -7.85 -31.85
CA ALA A 840 -34.48 -7.40 -30.52
C ALA A 840 -33.00 -7.63 -30.19
N LEU A 841 -32.34 -6.61 -29.64
CA LEU A 841 -30.96 -6.65 -29.15
C LEU A 841 -30.86 -5.86 -27.84
N THR A 842 -29.95 -6.25 -26.95
CA THR A 842 -29.55 -5.47 -25.78
C THR A 842 -28.03 -5.31 -25.75
N VAL A 843 -27.57 -4.08 -25.58
CA VAL A 843 -26.17 -3.70 -25.47
C VAL A 843 -25.94 -3.16 -24.07
N PHE A 844 -25.31 -3.96 -23.21
CA PHE A 844 -24.89 -3.51 -21.89
C PHE A 844 -23.56 -2.77 -22.03
N MET A 845 -23.46 -1.64 -21.33
CA MET A 845 -22.24 -0.86 -21.19
C MET A 845 -21.57 -1.31 -19.89
N ASP A 846 -20.45 -2.02 -19.97
CA ASP A 846 -19.77 -2.57 -18.80
C ASP A 846 -18.64 -1.66 -18.31
N GLN A 847 -17.92 -1.06 -19.27
CA GLN A 847 -17.04 0.09 -19.06
C GLN A 847 -17.33 1.07 -20.20
N MET A 848 -17.65 2.31 -19.88
CA MET A 848 -17.99 3.33 -20.87
C MET A 848 -17.52 4.71 -20.42
N VAL A 849 -17.15 5.54 -21.39
CA VAL A 849 -16.76 6.93 -21.12
C VAL A 849 -17.96 7.80 -20.68
N PRO A 850 -17.74 8.80 -19.82
CA PRO A 850 -18.76 9.79 -19.47
C PRO A 850 -18.92 10.89 -20.52
N HIS A 851 -17.92 11.10 -21.38
CA HIS A 851 -17.88 12.11 -22.44
C HIS A 851 -17.37 11.48 -23.74
N GLY A 852 -17.55 12.13 -24.90
CA GLY A 852 -17.20 11.56 -26.20
C GLY A 852 -18.22 10.50 -26.63
N GLY A 853 -18.18 9.31 -26.02
CA GLY A 853 -19.11 8.20 -26.26
C GLY A 853 -18.74 7.34 -27.48
N LEU A 854 -19.13 6.07 -27.45
CA LEU A 854 -18.88 5.14 -28.55
C LEU A 854 -20.04 5.18 -29.57
N VAL A 855 -19.74 5.47 -30.83
CA VAL A 855 -20.73 5.37 -31.92
C VAL A 855 -20.80 3.92 -32.40
N LEU A 856 -21.94 3.27 -32.14
CA LEU A 856 -22.25 1.92 -32.62
C LEU A 856 -23.26 2.00 -33.77
N ALA A 857 -23.01 1.27 -34.86
CA ALA A 857 -23.96 1.11 -35.95
C ALA A 857 -24.21 -0.36 -36.33
N THR A 858 -25.39 -0.64 -36.88
CA THR A 858 -25.74 -1.95 -37.46
C THR A 858 -26.84 -1.80 -38.52
N ALA A 859 -26.86 -2.65 -39.54
CA ALA A 859 -27.82 -2.56 -40.64
C ALA A 859 -29.14 -3.28 -40.35
N TYR A 860 -30.24 -2.70 -40.85
CA TYR A 860 -31.60 -3.21 -40.77
C TYR A 860 -32.30 -3.13 -42.15
N PRO A 861 -33.30 -3.98 -42.43
CA PRO A 861 -34.02 -3.94 -43.70
C PRO A 861 -34.72 -2.58 -43.91
N ALA A 862 -34.67 -2.05 -45.13
CA ALA A 862 -35.14 -0.70 -45.45
C ALA A 862 -36.57 -0.41 -44.93
N GLY A 863 -36.75 0.78 -44.33
CA GLY A 863 -38.00 1.17 -43.68
C GLY A 863 -38.33 0.33 -42.43
N ALA A 864 -37.33 -0.12 -41.68
CA ALA A 864 -37.50 -0.62 -40.32
C ALA A 864 -37.79 0.54 -39.36
N GLU A 865 -38.65 0.30 -38.38
CA GLU A 865 -38.98 1.24 -37.31
C GLU A 865 -38.38 0.75 -36.00
N PHE A 866 -38.05 1.66 -35.07
CA PHE A 866 -37.31 1.31 -33.85
C PHE A 866 -37.93 1.90 -32.58
N ILE A 867 -38.04 1.05 -31.57
CA ILE A 867 -38.29 1.43 -30.17
C ILE A 867 -37.00 1.13 -29.41
N ILE A 868 -36.30 2.17 -28.98
CA ILE A 868 -35.00 2.07 -28.33
C ILE A 868 -35.08 2.71 -26.95
N HIS A 869 -34.53 2.07 -25.92
CA HIS A 869 -34.43 2.64 -24.58
C HIS A 869 -32.99 2.73 -24.10
N ARG A 870 -32.64 3.84 -23.45
CA ARG A 870 -31.42 4.04 -22.67
C ARG A 870 -31.78 3.79 -21.20
N CYS A 871 -31.16 2.80 -20.56
CA CYS A 871 -31.45 2.40 -19.19
C CYS A 871 -30.26 2.67 -18.27
N LEU A 872 -30.34 3.75 -17.49
CA LEU A 872 -29.31 4.22 -16.55
C LEU A 872 -29.93 4.59 -15.19
N PRO A 873 -29.87 3.70 -14.19
CA PRO A 873 -30.63 2.44 -14.23
C PRO A 873 -32.14 2.60 -14.58
N LYS A 874 -32.69 3.82 -14.58
CA LYS A 874 -34.03 4.13 -15.12
C LYS A 874 -34.01 4.08 -16.64
N CYS A 875 -35.02 3.46 -17.26
CA CYS A 875 -35.16 3.43 -18.72
C CYS A 875 -35.91 4.65 -19.25
N THR A 876 -35.33 5.33 -20.24
CA THR A 876 -35.92 6.41 -21.02
C THR A 876 -35.92 6.04 -22.51
N GLN A 877 -36.94 6.46 -23.26
CA GLN A 877 -37.01 6.19 -24.70
C GLN A 877 -36.06 7.14 -25.46
N VAL A 878 -35.24 6.57 -26.35
CA VAL A 878 -34.33 7.30 -27.24
C VAL A 878 -35.13 7.84 -28.42
N ARG A 879 -34.99 9.13 -28.74
CA ARG A 879 -35.74 9.79 -29.82
C ARG A 879 -35.09 9.52 -31.18
N GLN A 880 -35.89 9.39 -32.24
CA GLN A 880 -35.37 9.42 -33.60
C GLN A 880 -34.93 10.85 -33.99
N GLY A 881 -33.71 10.96 -34.51
CA GLY A 881 -33.12 12.18 -35.06
C GLY A 881 -33.21 12.25 -36.59
N SER A 882 -32.80 13.40 -37.10
CA SER A 882 -32.84 13.80 -38.52
C SER A 882 -31.55 13.49 -39.28
N SER A 883 -30.43 13.29 -38.58
CA SER A 883 -29.10 13.07 -39.18
C SER A 883 -28.17 12.30 -38.24
N LEU A 884 -27.06 11.79 -38.79
CA LEU A 884 -25.98 11.20 -37.97
C LEU A 884 -25.36 12.26 -37.04
N GLN A 885 -25.23 13.52 -37.47
CA GLN A 885 -24.68 14.58 -36.62
C GLN A 885 -25.52 14.77 -35.35
N GLU A 886 -26.84 14.69 -35.43
CA GLU A 886 -27.73 14.77 -34.25
C GLU A 886 -27.49 13.62 -33.24
N VAL A 887 -27.00 12.47 -33.69
CA VAL A 887 -26.55 11.36 -32.83
C VAL A 887 -25.17 11.62 -32.25
N LEU A 888 -24.26 12.21 -33.02
CA LEU A 888 -22.92 12.60 -32.57
C LEU A 888 -22.97 13.72 -31.53
N ASP A 889 -23.90 14.65 -31.63
CA ASP A 889 -24.05 15.79 -30.71
C ASP A 889 -24.77 15.39 -29.41
N ALA A 890 -25.73 14.47 -29.46
CA ALA A 890 -26.53 14.07 -28.30
C ALA A 890 -25.75 13.27 -27.24
N PRO A 891 -26.19 13.24 -25.97
CA PRO A 891 -25.66 12.34 -24.93
C PRO A 891 -26.21 10.89 -25.06
N GLY A 892 -26.31 10.37 -26.28
CA GLY A 892 -26.90 9.05 -26.53
C GLY A 892 -28.42 8.97 -26.32
N THR A 893 -29.11 10.12 -26.31
CA THR A 893 -30.58 10.24 -26.23
C THR A 893 -31.26 10.31 -27.61
N VAL A 894 -30.48 10.29 -28.68
CA VAL A 894 -30.94 10.30 -30.08
C VAL A 894 -30.39 9.08 -30.84
N TYR A 895 -31.18 8.52 -31.75
CA TYR A 895 -30.77 7.53 -32.75
C TYR A 895 -31.08 8.02 -34.16
N PHE A 896 -30.36 7.54 -35.17
CA PHE A 896 -30.61 7.88 -36.58
C PHE A 896 -30.55 6.62 -37.44
N SER A 897 -31.32 6.57 -38.51
CA SER A 897 -31.26 5.50 -39.51
C SER A 897 -31.11 6.12 -40.90
N ASP A 898 -30.06 5.74 -41.63
CA ASP A 898 -29.75 6.33 -42.93
C ASP A 898 -30.49 5.66 -44.11
N GLY A 899 -30.29 6.22 -45.31
CA GLY A 899 -30.90 5.70 -46.55
C GLY A 899 -30.43 4.29 -46.95
N GLU A 900 -29.31 3.81 -46.39
CA GLU A 900 -28.77 2.47 -46.59
C GLU A 900 -29.31 1.47 -45.53
N GLY A 901 -30.21 1.91 -44.65
CA GLY A 901 -30.82 1.10 -43.59
C GLY A 901 -29.96 0.92 -42.34
N ARG A 902 -28.89 1.71 -42.18
CA ARG A 902 -27.97 1.59 -41.04
C ARG A 902 -28.48 2.42 -39.87
N LEU A 903 -28.80 1.73 -38.76
CA LEU A 903 -29.11 2.33 -37.48
C LEU A 903 -27.81 2.77 -36.80
N PHE A 904 -27.76 4.01 -36.32
CA PHE A 904 -26.68 4.61 -35.55
C PHE A 904 -27.14 4.98 -34.15
N LEU A 905 -26.32 4.64 -33.16
CA LEU A 905 -26.50 4.92 -31.74
C LEU A 905 -25.19 5.43 -31.15
N LYS A 906 -25.28 6.31 -30.16
CA LYS A 906 -24.15 6.76 -29.36
C LYS A 906 -24.29 6.23 -27.93
N LEU A 907 -23.37 5.38 -27.52
CA LEU A 907 -23.32 4.74 -26.22
C LEU A 907 -22.51 5.64 -25.27
N LEU A 908 -23.12 6.04 -24.17
CA LEU A 908 -22.54 7.00 -23.21
C LEU A 908 -23.08 6.72 -21.80
N HIS A 909 -22.20 6.69 -20.80
CA HIS A 909 -22.58 6.58 -19.39
C HIS A 909 -22.03 7.80 -18.63
N GLU A 910 -22.80 8.89 -18.65
CA GLU A 910 -22.42 10.19 -18.07
C GLU A 910 -22.06 10.11 -16.58
N ASP A 911 -22.69 9.18 -15.86
CA ASP A 911 -22.45 8.91 -14.43
C ASP A 911 -21.29 7.93 -14.15
N ASN A 912 -20.50 7.49 -15.16
CA ASN A 912 -19.42 6.52 -14.89
C ASN A 912 -18.27 7.13 -14.09
N GLY A 913 -17.84 6.41 -13.06
CA GLY A 913 -16.71 6.80 -12.22
C GLY A 913 -15.34 6.41 -12.80
N PHE A 914 -14.30 6.87 -12.12
CA PHE A 914 -12.92 6.46 -12.35
C PHE A 914 -12.35 5.80 -11.08
N PHE A 915 -11.48 4.81 -11.25
CA PHE A 915 -10.52 4.41 -10.23
C PHE A 915 -9.29 5.32 -10.37
N VAL A 916 -8.85 5.94 -9.28
CA VAL A 916 -7.86 7.03 -9.31
C VAL A 916 -6.75 6.76 -8.29
N ALA A 917 -5.51 6.72 -8.78
CA ALA A 917 -4.28 6.62 -8.00
C ALA A 917 -3.12 7.23 -8.81
N GLY A 918 -2.03 7.70 -8.19
CA GLY A 918 -0.85 8.19 -8.93
C GLY A 918 -1.07 9.36 -9.91
N GLY A 919 -2.19 10.07 -9.81
CA GLY A 919 -2.61 11.03 -10.84
C GLY A 919 -2.91 10.39 -12.20
N VAL A 920 -3.41 9.15 -12.17
CA VAL A 920 -4.02 8.39 -13.28
C VAL A 920 -5.51 8.23 -12.99
N ALA A 921 -6.36 8.38 -14.01
CA ALA A 921 -7.79 8.14 -13.91
C ALA A 921 -8.21 7.01 -14.87
N GLN A 922 -8.54 5.85 -14.32
CA GLN A 922 -8.91 4.65 -15.05
C GLN A 922 -10.44 4.46 -15.03
N LEU A 923 -11.09 4.27 -16.19
CA LEU A 923 -12.54 4.09 -16.27
C LEU A 923 -13.01 2.88 -15.46
N GLN A 924 -14.01 3.05 -14.59
CA GLN A 924 -14.61 1.94 -13.85
C GLN A 924 -15.33 0.96 -14.78
N ASN A 925 -15.12 -0.34 -14.55
CA ASN A 925 -15.79 -1.46 -15.19
C ASN A 925 -16.96 -1.98 -14.31
N GLY A 926 -17.62 -3.06 -14.72
CA GLY A 926 -18.70 -3.68 -13.93
C GLY A 926 -20.05 -2.94 -13.98
N ASN A 927 -20.20 -1.90 -14.82
CA ASN A 927 -21.45 -1.15 -14.99
C ASN A 927 -22.64 -2.02 -15.45
N ARG A 928 -22.38 -3.23 -15.96
CA ARG A 928 -23.40 -4.25 -16.22
C ARG A 928 -24.19 -4.65 -14.95
N TRP A 929 -23.67 -4.40 -13.75
CA TRP A 929 -24.36 -4.68 -12.48
C TRP A 929 -25.10 -3.48 -11.88
N LEU A 930 -25.02 -2.29 -12.50
CA LEU A 930 -25.58 -1.04 -11.96
C LEU A 930 -27.08 -1.18 -11.63
N GLY A 931 -27.45 -0.91 -10.38
CA GLY A 931 -28.84 -1.03 -9.90
C GLY A 931 -29.46 -2.42 -10.03
N GLY A 932 -28.64 -3.48 -10.16
CA GLY A 932 -29.09 -4.86 -10.36
C GLY A 932 -29.61 -5.18 -11.78
N GLN A 933 -29.76 -4.18 -12.65
CA GLN A 933 -30.24 -4.35 -14.03
C GLN A 933 -29.20 -4.02 -15.10
N GLY A 934 -28.14 -3.26 -14.75
CA GLY A 934 -27.06 -2.86 -15.64
C GLY A 934 -27.36 -1.63 -16.50
N ALA A 935 -26.32 -0.80 -16.68
CA ALA A 935 -26.30 0.26 -17.66
C ALA A 935 -26.40 -0.34 -19.07
N ARG A 936 -27.45 -0.03 -19.84
CA ARG A 936 -27.70 -0.68 -21.13
C ARG A 936 -28.56 0.13 -22.09
N TYR A 937 -28.46 -0.21 -23.37
CA TYR A 937 -29.42 0.14 -24.41
C TYR A 937 -30.20 -1.11 -24.82
N THR A 938 -31.53 -1.00 -24.93
CA THR A 938 -32.36 -2.02 -25.56
C THR A 938 -32.86 -1.51 -26.90
N ILE A 939 -32.81 -2.35 -27.93
CA ILE A 939 -33.17 -2.02 -29.31
C ILE A 939 -34.23 -3.02 -29.75
N GLN A 940 -35.46 -2.55 -30.02
CA GLN A 940 -36.52 -3.34 -30.64
C GLN A 940 -36.81 -2.77 -32.02
N SER A 941 -36.90 -3.64 -33.04
CA SER A 941 -37.17 -3.25 -34.43
C SER A 941 -38.40 -3.98 -35.00
N SER A 942 -39.13 -3.31 -35.88
CA SER A 942 -40.25 -3.90 -36.63
C SER A 942 -39.80 -4.88 -37.74
N LYS A 943 -38.50 -4.98 -38.04
CA LYS A 943 -37.94 -5.88 -39.08
C LYS A 943 -36.70 -6.63 -38.63
N ALA A 944 -36.41 -7.73 -39.32
CA ALA A 944 -35.26 -8.60 -39.13
C ALA A 944 -34.91 -9.34 -40.44
N GLY A 945 -33.78 -10.04 -40.47
CA GLY A 945 -33.31 -10.84 -41.60
C GLY A 945 -32.15 -10.21 -42.38
N THR A 946 -31.92 -10.68 -43.60
CA THR A 946 -30.77 -10.32 -44.43
C THR A 946 -30.72 -8.82 -44.75
N VAL A 947 -29.52 -8.25 -44.67
CA VAL A 947 -29.23 -6.83 -44.91
C VAL A 947 -27.97 -6.68 -45.77
N SER A 948 -27.84 -5.56 -46.47
CA SER A 948 -26.62 -5.16 -47.17
C SER A 948 -25.50 -4.91 -46.17
N TRP A 949 -24.33 -5.51 -46.40
CA TRP A 949 -23.11 -5.19 -45.64
C TRP A 949 -22.42 -3.99 -46.32
N LEU A 950 -22.61 -2.80 -45.76
CA LEU A 950 -22.00 -1.57 -46.24
C LEU A 950 -21.48 -0.76 -45.05
N LEU A 951 -20.15 -0.78 -44.83
CA LEU A 951 -19.53 -0.03 -43.75
C LEU A 951 -19.86 1.47 -43.84
N PRO A 952 -20.22 2.13 -42.72
CA PRO A 952 -20.21 3.59 -42.65
C PRO A 952 -18.82 4.14 -43.00
N PRO A 953 -18.71 5.36 -43.57
CA PRO A 953 -17.43 6.04 -43.69
C PRO A 953 -16.83 6.27 -42.30
N PRO A 954 -15.50 6.46 -42.17
CA PRO A 954 -14.87 6.83 -40.90
C PRO A 954 -15.58 8.05 -40.30
N LEU A 955 -15.67 8.12 -38.96
CA LEU A 955 -16.11 9.35 -38.31
C LEU A 955 -15.13 10.46 -38.68
N SER A 956 -15.64 11.64 -39.02
CA SER A 956 -14.78 12.79 -39.28
C SER A 956 -14.12 13.22 -37.96
N SER A 957 -12.83 13.57 -38.03
CA SER A 957 -12.05 14.11 -36.91
C SER A 957 -12.51 15.51 -36.45
N SER A 958 -13.72 15.92 -36.84
CA SER A 958 -14.39 17.17 -36.50
C SER A 958 -15.10 17.14 -35.14
N ILE A 959 -14.84 16.13 -34.30
CA ILE A 959 -15.27 16.10 -32.89
C ILE A 959 -14.37 17.05 -32.07
N GLY A 960 -14.54 18.36 -32.27
CA GLY A 960 -14.09 19.41 -31.36
C GLY A 960 -12.57 19.66 -31.20
N GLY A 961 -11.69 18.88 -31.82
CA GLY A 961 -10.24 19.14 -31.79
C GLY A 961 -9.87 20.42 -32.56
N PRO A 962 -8.94 21.25 -32.05
CA PRO A 962 -8.53 22.47 -32.75
C PRO A 962 -7.79 22.13 -34.06
N THR A 963 -8.28 22.63 -35.19
CA THR A 963 -7.74 22.31 -36.51
C THR A 963 -6.42 23.03 -36.79
N THR A 964 -5.30 22.43 -36.39
CA THR A 964 -3.96 22.80 -36.89
C THR A 964 -3.71 22.16 -38.25
N SER A 965 -3.56 23.00 -39.28
CA SER A 965 -3.14 22.57 -40.61
C SER A 965 -1.69 22.09 -40.57
N TRP A 966 -1.45 20.81 -40.90
CA TRP A 966 -0.11 20.26 -41.04
C TRP A 966 0.67 21.00 -42.14
N VAL A 967 1.68 21.77 -41.72
CA VAL A 967 2.76 22.27 -42.58
C VAL A 967 3.98 21.38 -42.33
N PRO A 968 4.62 20.80 -43.36
CA PRO A 968 5.84 20.03 -43.18
C PRO A 968 6.99 20.98 -42.84
N LEU A 969 7.31 21.10 -41.55
CA LEU A 969 8.45 21.88 -41.07
C LEU A 969 9.75 21.14 -41.35
N THR A 970 10.47 21.63 -42.36
CA THR A 970 11.90 21.33 -42.55
C THR A 970 12.69 21.73 -41.31
N THR A 971 13.70 20.95 -40.96
CA THR A 971 14.53 21.14 -39.76
C THR A 971 15.26 22.49 -39.74
N THR A 972 14.79 23.41 -38.91
CA THR A 972 15.54 24.58 -38.40
C THR A 972 15.32 24.70 -36.90
N PRO A 973 16.31 25.12 -36.10
CA PRO A 973 16.13 25.33 -34.66
C PRO A 973 15.01 26.34 -34.37
N PRO A 974 14.26 26.21 -33.26
CA PRO A 974 13.23 27.17 -32.91
C PRO A 974 13.86 28.56 -32.66
N PRO A 975 13.24 29.65 -33.14
CA PRO A 975 13.65 31.00 -32.78
C PRO A 975 13.44 31.23 -31.26
N PRO A 976 14.21 32.11 -30.63
CA PRO A 976 14.05 32.40 -29.21
C PRO A 976 12.65 32.93 -28.92
N ALA A 977 12.04 32.44 -27.83
CA ALA A 977 10.72 32.88 -27.40
C ALA A 977 10.69 34.40 -27.18
N SER A 978 9.62 35.06 -27.64
CA SER A 978 9.36 36.45 -27.29
C SER A 978 9.26 36.57 -25.77
N THR A 979 10.11 37.40 -25.16
CA THR A 979 10.15 37.61 -23.71
C THR A 979 8.76 37.98 -23.18
N PRO A 980 8.23 37.30 -22.14
CA PRO A 980 7.00 37.70 -21.46
C PRO A 980 7.08 39.17 -21.00
N ASP A 981 5.96 39.91 -21.04
CA ASP A 981 5.87 41.21 -20.36
C ASP A 981 5.69 40.94 -18.86
N PRO A 982 6.64 41.33 -17.98
CA PRO A 982 6.53 41.10 -16.53
C PRO A 982 5.35 41.85 -15.88
N GLY A 983 4.70 42.77 -16.60
CA GLY A 983 3.48 43.46 -16.20
C GLY A 983 2.18 42.83 -16.71
N CYS A 984 2.22 41.68 -17.38
CA CYS A 984 1.06 40.90 -17.80
C CYS A 984 0.99 39.57 -17.04
N ALA A 985 -0.22 39.06 -16.82
CA ALA A 985 -0.43 37.82 -16.07
C ALA A 985 -0.27 36.59 -16.99
N GLU A 986 0.17 35.46 -16.45
CA GLU A 986 0.34 34.22 -17.21
C GLU A 986 -0.99 33.49 -17.44
N ALA A 987 -0.95 32.43 -18.25
CA ALA A 987 -2.11 31.60 -18.53
C ALA A 987 -2.79 31.09 -17.23
N TRP A 988 -4.09 31.31 -17.11
CA TRP A 988 -4.94 30.98 -15.94
C TRP A 988 -4.67 31.80 -14.67
N GLU A 989 -3.80 32.81 -14.70
CA GLU A 989 -3.60 33.70 -13.56
C GLU A 989 -4.67 34.81 -13.43
N GLY A 990 -4.75 35.40 -12.23
CA GLY A 990 -5.67 36.47 -11.88
C GLY A 990 -5.25 37.82 -12.48
N CYS A 991 -5.82 38.19 -13.62
CA CYS A 991 -5.38 39.32 -14.44
C CYS A 991 -6.07 40.66 -14.15
N LEU A 992 -6.97 40.74 -13.15
CA LEU A 992 -7.82 41.91 -12.85
C LEU A 992 -7.05 43.24 -12.76
N SER A 993 -5.85 43.21 -12.15
CA SER A 993 -4.94 44.35 -12.04
C SER A 993 -4.07 44.56 -13.28
N ALA A 994 -3.57 43.48 -13.89
CA ALA A 994 -2.65 43.53 -15.03
C ALA A 994 -3.34 43.97 -16.34
N ARG A 995 -4.56 43.47 -16.58
CA ARG A 995 -5.41 43.72 -17.76
C ARG A 995 -4.72 43.43 -19.10
N CYS A 996 -3.79 42.48 -19.08
CA CYS A 996 -3.14 41.88 -20.23
C CYS A 996 -2.60 40.49 -19.84
N CYS A 997 -2.32 39.66 -20.84
CA CYS A 997 -1.93 38.27 -20.68
C CYS A 997 -0.67 37.97 -21.49
N ASN A 998 0.25 37.18 -20.93
CA ASN A 998 1.31 36.54 -21.68
C ASN A 998 0.78 35.23 -22.29
N GLY A 999 1.19 34.92 -23.52
CA GLY A 999 0.74 33.75 -24.28
C GLY A 999 -0.16 34.07 -25.48
N ALA A 1000 0.11 33.44 -26.62
CA ALA A 1000 -0.60 33.72 -27.87
C ALA A 1000 -2.08 33.29 -27.81
N GLY A 1001 -2.98 34.23 -28.11
CA GLY A 1001 -4.43 33.97 -28.12
C GLY A 1001 -5.13 34.05 -26.76
N LEU A 1002 -4.45 34.48 -25.70
CA LEU A 1002 -5.05 34.69 -24.39
C LEU A 1002 -5.56 36.14 -24.21
N GLN A 1003 -6.68 36.28 -23.52
CA GLN A 1003 -7.30 37.55 -23.15
C GLN A 1003 -7.68 37.55 -21.67
N CYS A 1004 -7.66 38.73 -21.05
CA CYS A 1004 -8.05 38.90 -19.66
C CYS A 1004 -9.56 39.04 -19.57
N TYR A 1005 -10.26 37.97 -19.18
CA TYR A 1005 -11.72 37.97 -19.06
C TYR A 1005 -12.14 38.21 -17.61
N GLU A 1006 -12.96 39.23 -17.39
CA GLU A 1006 -13.59 39.53 -16.11
C GLU A 1006 -14.61 38.43 -15.74
N LYS A 1007 -14.60 38.06 -14.47
CA LYS A 1007 -15.66 37.28 -13.82
C LYS A 1007 -16.65 38.24 -13.19
N ASP A 1008 -16.18 38.99 -12.20
CA ASP A 1008 -16.92 40.01 -11.49
C ASP A 1008 -15.94 41.10 -11.02
N ALA A 1009 -16.42 42.12 -10.30
CA ALA A 1009 -15.60 43.26 -9.87
C ALA A 1009 -14.40 42.89 -8.97
N TYR A 1010 -14.30 41.64 -8.50
CA TYR A 1010 -13.25 41.15 -7.63
C TYR A 1010 -12.34 40.10 -8.29
N TYR A 1011 -12.67 39.62 -9.49
CA TYR A 1011 -11.83 38.63 -10.19
C TYR A 1011 -11.91 38.71 -11.73
N ALA A 1012 -10.77 38.48 -12.37
CA ALA A 1012 -10.64 38.30 -13.81
C ALA A 1012 -9.46 37.35 -14.08
N GLN A 1013 -9.49 36.59 -15.18
CA GLN A 1013 -8.51 35.54 -15.45
C GLN A 1013 -8.03 35.53 -16.91
N CYS A 1014 -6.74 35.26 -17.12
CA CYS A 1014 -6.16 35.08 -18.46
C CYS A 1014 -6.57 33.73 -19.05
N ARG A 1015 -7.42 33.73 -20.09
CA ARG A 1015 -7.98 32.53 -20.73
C ARG A 1015 -8.07 32.75 -22.25
N SER A 1016 -8.22 31.68 -23.04
CA SER A 1016 -8.43 31.77 -24.50
C SER A 1016 -9.88 32.02 -24.89
N SER A 1017 -10.83 31.80 -23.98
CA SER A 1017 -12.25 32.08 -24.15
C SER A 1017 -12.97 32.19 -22.80
N CYS A 1018 -14.17 32.78 -22.81
CA CYS A 1018 -15.04 32.91 -21.64
C CYS A 1018 -16.51 32.94 -22.10
N THR A 1019 -17.40 32.28 -21.33
CA THR A 1019 -18.85 32.24 -21.59
C THR A 1019 -19.59 32.92 -20.42
N PRO A 1020 -20.39 33.98 -20.65
CA PRO A 1020 -21.09 34.66 -19.57
C PRO A 1020 -22.06 33.76 -18.79
N GLY A 1021 -22.10 33.91 -17.47
CA GLY A 1021 -22.92 33.10 -16.57
C GLY A 1021 -22.11 32.31 -15.53
N ILE A 1022 -22.80 31.52 -14.70
CA ILE A 1022 -22.15 30.71 -13.65
C ILE A 1022 -21.39 29.55 -14.30
N ASN A 1023 -20.09 29.46 -14.04
CA ASN A 1023 -19.26 28.36 -14.53
C ASN A 1023 -19.20 27.25 -13.47
N SER A 1024 -19.77 26.07 -13.78
CA SER A 1024 -19.82 24.92 -12.87
C SER A 1024 -18.44 24.35 -12.49
N ASN A 1025 -17.38 24.74 -13.22
CA ASN A 1025 -16.02 24.28 -12.97
C ASN A 1025 -15.27 25.18 -11.97
N ASP A 1026 -15.84 26.33 -11.60
CA ASP A 1026 -15.40 27.04 -10.40
C ASP A 1026 -15.75 26.21 -9.15
N LYS A 1027 -14.91 26.25 -8.11
CA LYS A 1027 -15.22 25.59 -6.83
C LYS A 1027 -16.57 26.12 -6.29
N PRO A 1028 -17.45 25.30 -5.68
CA PRO A 1028 -18.83 25.69 -5.37
C PRO A 1028 -18.99 27.03 -4.61
N GLN A 1029 -18.08 27.32 -3.69
CA GLN A 1029 -18.03 28.59 -2.93
C GLN A 1029 -17.75 29.85 -3.78
N TYR A 1030 -17.34 29.68 -5.04
CA TYR A 1030 -17.01 30.73 -5.99
C TYR A 1030 -17.81 30.63 -7.29
N GLN A 1031 -18.93 29.90 -7.32
CA GLN A 1031 -19.81 29.80 -8.50
C GLN A 1031 -20.68 31.06 -8.70
N THR A 1032 -20.04 32.24 -8.74
CA THR A 1032 -20.64 33.51 -9.17
C THR A 1032 -20.66 33.62 -10.70
N PRO A 1033 -21.57 34.42 -11.30
CA PRO A 1033 -21.63 34.58 -12.75
C PRO A 1033 -20.40 35.31 -13.29
N TRP A 1034 -19.80 34.81 -14.38
CA TRP A 1034 -18.82 35.56 -15.16
C TRP A 1034 -19.51 36.59 -16.05
N SER A 1035 -19.00 37.83 -16.09
CA SER A 1035 -19.37 38.85 -17.08
C SER A 1035 -18.72 38.59 -18.44
N CYS A 1036 -17.52 38.00 -18.44
CA CYS A 1036 -16.63 37.83 -19.58
C CYS A 1036 -16.28 39.14 -20.32
N ALA A 1037 -16.35 40.28 -19.64
CA ALA A 1037 -15.84 41.54 -20.20
C ALA A 1037 -14.32 41.44 -20.39
N ILE A 1038 -13.83 41.79 -21.58
CA ILE A 1038 -12.38 41.77 -21.86
C ILE A 1038 -11.75 43.02 -21.22
N LEU A 1039 -10.93 42.81 -20.20
CA LEU A 1039 -10.18 43.88 -19.55
C LEU A 1039 -8.90 44.14 -20.33
N THR A 1040 -8.71 45.40 -20.74
CA THR A 1040 -7.50 45.86 -21.44
C THR A 1040 -6.74 46.90 -20.62
N ARG A 1041 -5.41 46.89 -20.75
CA ARG A 1041 -4.48 47.79 -20.08
C ARG A 1041 -4.54 49.17 -20.73
N SER A 1042 -5.08 50.16 -20.00
CA SER A 1042 -5.27 51.52 -20.51
C SER A 1042 -3.93 52.23 -20.73
N THR A 1043 -3.61 52.59 -21.97
CA THR A 1043 -2.37 53.32 -22.32
C THR A 1043 -2.58 54.83 -22.35
N THR A 1044 -1.99 55.52 -21.38
CA THR A 1044 -1.82 56.98 -21.33
C THR A 1044 -0.42 57.28 -20.79
N GLU A 1045 0.41 58.16 -21.35
CA GLU A 1045 0.16 59.17 -22.39
C GLU A 1045 1.05 58.99 -23.63
N GLY A 1046 0.68 59.60 -24.77
CA GLY A 1046 1.40 59.44 -26.04
C GLY A 1046 1.05 60.45 -27.13
N SER A 1047 1.28 61.75 -26.86
CA SER A 1047 1.11 62.88 -27.81
C SER A 1047 -0.32 63.26 -28.21
N THR A 1048 -0.50 64.55 -28.49
CA THR A 1048 -1.75 65.22 -28.87
C THR A 1048 -2.22 64.92 -30.29
N THR A 1049 -3.53 64.79 -30.49
CA THR A 1049 -4.28 65.40 -31.61
C THR A 1049 -5.79 65.40 -31.33
N LEU A 1050 -6.56 66.29 -31.98
CA LEU A 1050 -7.99 66.52 -31.71
C LEU A 1050 -8.90 65.72 -32.68
N ALA A 1051 -10.08 65.30 -32.21
CA ALA A 1051 -11.38 65.72 -32.80
C ALA A 1051 -12.61 65.23 -31.99
N ALA A 1052 -13.75 65.93 -32.18
CA ALA A 1052 -15.10 65.69 -31.64
C ALA A 1052 -15.56 64.21 -31.65
N GLY A 1053 -16.30 63.70 -30.64
CA GLY A 1053 -17.71 64.00 -30.34
C GLY A 1053 -18.52 62.67 -30.43
N THR A 1054 -19.70 62.46 -29.82
CA THR A 1054 -20.66 63.36 -29.14
C THR A 1054 -21.52 62.54 -28.13
N THR A 1055 -22.28 63.24 -27.28
CA THR A 1055 -23.38 62.76 -26.39
C THR A 1055 -24.27 61.61 -26.93
N LYS A 1056 -24.97 60.78 -26.13
CA LYS A 1056 -25.96 61.08 -25.04
C LYS A 1056 -26.27 59.77 -24.26
N VAL A 1057 -26.44 59.75 -22.91
CA VAL A 1057 -27.72 59.81 -22.12
C VAL A 1057 -28.66 58.59 -22.29
N ALA A 1058 -29.33 58.02 -21.28
CA ALA A 1058 -29.25 58.01 -19.80
C ALA A 1058 -30.40 57.09 -19.24
N LEU A 1059 -30.71 57.18 -17.92
CA LEU A 1059 -31.90 56.65 -17.21
C LEU A 1059 -31.99 55.11 -17.07
N THR A 1060 -32.58 54.48 -16.04
CA THR A 1060 -32.94 54.76 -14.62
C THR A 1060 -33.22 53.37 -13.94
N THR A 1061 -33.47 53.16 -12.63
CA THR A 1061 -33.90 54.03 -11.51
C THR A 1061 -33.39 53.50 -10.16
N GLU A 1062 -33.51 54.33 -9.11
CA GLU A 1062 -33.51 54.00 -7.67
C GLU A 1062 -34.88 53.34 -7.26
N VAL A 1063 -35.31 53.07 -6.01
CA VAL A 1063 -35.14 53.71 -4.68
C VAL A 1063 -35.42 52.73 -3.52
N ALA A 1064 -34.46 52.60 -2.57
CA ALA A 1064 -34.54 52.61 -1.08
C ALA A 1064 -35.76 51.96 -0.31
N THR A 1065 -36.03 52.10 1.02
CA THR A 1065 -35.60 53.08 2.05
C THR A 1065 -35.84 52.64 3.53
N THR A 1066 -34.98 53.08 4.47
CA THR A 1066 -35.24 53.37 5.93
C THR A 1066 -35.65 52.23 6.91
N SER A 1067 -35.62 52.34 8.26
CA SER A 1067 -35.48 53.50 9.20
C SER A 1067 -34.74 53.22 10.55
N MET A 1068 -34.46 54.32 11.28
CA MET A 1068 -33.84 54.56 12.62
C MET A 1068 -34.60 53.90 13.83
N SER A 1069 -34.26 54.02 15.16
CA SER A 1069 -33.66 55.16 15.89
C SER A 1069 -33.21 54.95 17.40
N THR A 1070 -32.05 55.53 17.76
CA THR A 1070 -31.65 56.31 19.00
C THR A 1070 -31.84 55.89 20.49
N ARG A 1071 -30.70 55.99 21.25
CA ARG A 1071 -30.46 56.60 22.62
C ARG A 1071 -31.10 55.99 23.91
N ALA A 1072 -30.53 56.13 25.14
CA ALA A 1072 -29.16 56.42 25.65
C ALA A 1072 -29.06 56.35 27.22
N SER A 1073 -27.83 56.18 27.77
CA SER A 1073 -27.37 56.56 29.14
C SER A 1073 -27.90 55.73 30.36
N THR A 1074 -27.23 55.54 31.52
CA THR A 1074 -25.88 55.92 32.04
C THR A 1074 -25.47 55.01 33.23
N THR A 1075 -24.17 54.67 33.42
CA THR A 1075 -23.37 54.58 34.70
C THR A 1075 -22.16 53.62 34.57
N MET A 1076 -21.17 53.75 35.47
CA MET A 1076 -19.95 52.92 35.62
C MET A 1076 -19.60 52.78 37.11
N PRO A 1077 -18.60 51.96 37.51
CA PRO A 1077 -18.39 50.54 37.20
C PRO A 1077 -18.36 49.71 38.51
N PRO A 1078 -18.24 48.37 38.46
CA PRO A 1078 -16.97 47.80 38.97
C PRO A 1078 -16.51 46.50 38.29
N ILE A 1079 -15.20 46.22 38.41
CA ILE A 1079 -14.51 44.92 38.24
C ILE A 1079 -14.62 44.27 36.85
N ALA A 1080 -13.46 44.01 36.23
CA ALA A 1080 -13.38 43.25 34.99
C ALA A 1080 -13.65 41.76 35.24
N THR A 1081 -14.87 41.30 34.91
CA THR A 1081 -15.10 39.90 34.55
C THR A 1081 -14.37 39.60 33.25
N THR A 1082 -13.55 38.55 33.23
CA THR A 1082 -12.91 38.03 32.01
C THR A 1082 -13.99 37.62 31.00
N SER A 1083 -14.03 38.30 29.86
CA SER A 1083 -14.91 37.92 28.75
C SER A 1083 -14.41 36.64 28.10
N PHE A 1084 -15.05 35.52 28.42
CA PHE A 1084 -14.82 34.25 27.73
C PHE A 1084 -15.13 34.43 26.24
N GLY A 1085 -14.11 34.35 25.39
CA GLY A 1085 -14.24 34.62 23.97
C GLY A 1085 -15.00 33.50 23.26
N PHE A 1086 -15.98 33.86 22.42
CA PHE A 1086 -16.69 32.89 21.58
C PHE A 1086 -16.85 33.42 20.15
N ALA A 1087 -16.45 32.62 19.17
CA ALA A 1087 -16.56 32.94 17.74
C ALA A 1087 -17.74 32.19 17.09
N PRO A 1088 -18.60 32.86 16.30
CA PRO A 1088 -19.68 32.18 15.57
C PRO A 1088 -19.13 31.23 14.51
N VAL A 1089 -19.67 30.01 14.43
CA VAL A 1089 -19.38 29.06 13.34
C VAL A 1089 -20.38 29.30 12.22
N ASP A 1090 -19.89 29.58 11.00
CA ASP A 1090 -20.70 29.83 9.80
C ASP A 1090 -21.80 30.88 9.99
N GLY A 1091 -21.49 31.99 10.67
CA GLY A 1091 -22.44 33.05 11.05
C GLY A 1091 -23.13 32.83 12.40
N GLY A 1092 -23.03 31.62 12.96
CA GLY A 1092 -23.37 31.28 14.34
C GLY A 1092 -24.86 31.11 14.60
N ASN A 1093 -25.67 32.13 14.31
CA ASN A 1093 -27.12 32.09 14.52
C ASN A 1093 -27.83 31.30 13.40
N GLY A 1094 -28.80 30.45 13.76
CA GLY A 1094 -29.43 29.49 12.84
C GLY A 1094 -28.50 28.35 12.43
N ARG A 1095 -27.56 27.96 13.29
CA ARG A 1095 -26.54 26.92 13.02
C ARG A 1095 -26.47 25.89 14.13
N ALA A 1096 -26.38 24.62 13.75
CA ALA A 1096 -26.16 23.48 14.64
C ALA A 1096 -24.75 22.89 14.43
N CYS A 1097 -24.01 22.64 15.52
CA CYS A 1097 -22.57 22.34 15.50
C CYS A 1097 -22.26 20.91 15.02
N ARG A 1098 -21.14 20.71 14.32
CA ARG A 1098 -20.72 19.40 13.80
C ARG A 1098 -19.22 19.16 14.01
N GLY A 1099 -18.83 17.89 13.98
CA GLY A 1099 -17.44 17.45 14.06
C GLY A 1099 -16.66 17.75 12.77
N SER A 1100 -16.03 16.73 12.18
CA SER A 1100 -15.20 16.84 10.98
C SER A 1100 -15.93 17.34 9.72
N SER A 1101 -17.25 17.16 9.62
CA SER A 1101 -18.04 17.47 8.42
C SER A 1101 -19.52 17.74 8.76
N ALA A 1102 -20.30 18.25 7.81
CA ALA A 1102 -21.73 18.58 8.01
C ALA A 1102 -22.61 17.39 8.48
N SER A 1103 -22.23 16.15 8.16
CA SER A 1103 -22.90 14.92 8.59
C SER A 1103 -22.34 14.33 9.90
N ASP A 1104 -21.23 14.85 10.42
CA ASP A 1104 -20.55 14.32 11.61
C ASP A 1104 -21.18 14.88 12.90
N ASN A 1105 -22.17 14.15 13.42
CA ASN A 1105 -22.95 14.53 14.60
C ASN A 1105 -22.88 13.46 15.71
N SER A 1106 -21.66 13.05 16.08
CA SER A 1106 -21.48 12.09 17.17
C SER A 1106 -21.81 12.71 18.54
N ASN A 1107 -22.68 12.05 19.30
CA ASN A 1107 -23.00 12.45 20.68
C ASN A 1107 -21.84 12.28 21.67
N SER A 1108 -20.74 11.62 21.26
CA SER A 1108 -19.51 11.51 22.07
C SER A 1108 -18.67 12.81 22.10
N TYR A 1109 -18.98 13.79 21.24
CA TYR A 1109 -18.20 15.02 21.11
C TYR A 1109 -18.58 16.11 22.12
N TYR A 1110 -19.72 15.97 22.81
CA TYR A 1110 -20.29 17.05 23.60
C TYR A 1110 -21.18 16.56 24.77
N LYS A 1111 -21.30 17.41 25.80
CA LYS A 1111 -22.15 17.18 26.98
C LYS A 1111 -23.42 18.01 26.86
N VAL A 1112 -24.59 17.36 26.96
CA VAL A 1112 -25.90 18.03 26.83
C VAL A 1112 -26.44 18.48 28.20
N LEU A 1113 -26.89 19.72 28.28
CA LEU A 1113 -27.54 20.37 29.41
C LEU A 1113 -28.93 20.88 29.02
N SER A 1114 -29.87 20.84 29.97
CA SER A 1114 -31.27 21.23 29.79
C SER A 1114 -31.70 22.28 30.81
N GLY A 1115 -32.62 23.17 30.43
CA GLY A 1115 -33.09 24.26 31.30
C GLY A 1115 -32.10 25.41 31.45
N VAL A 1116 -31.19 25.58 30.49
CA VAL A 1116 -30.19 26.66 30.45
C VAL A 1116 -30.88 27.92 29.91
N ALA A 1117 -31.03 28.97 30.73
CA ALA A 1117 -31.96 30.07 30.43
C ALA A 1117 -31.48 30.98 29.29
N ALA A 1118 -30.17 31.18 29.16
CA ALA A 1118 -29.57 31.99 28.11
C ALA A 1118 -28.27 31.39 27.55
N ILE A 1119 -27.88 31.81 26.34
CA ILE A 1119 -26.62 31.41 25.70
C ILE A 1119 -25.40 31.80 26.54
N SER A 1120 -25.45 32.91 27.28
CA SER A 1120 -24.43 33.33 28.26
C SER A 1120 -24.14 32.24 29.30
N ASP A 1121 -25.17 31.54 29.75
CA ASP A 1121 -25.06 30.51 30.78
C ASP A 1121 -24.45 29.23 30.18
N CYS A 1122 -24.68 28.99 28.89
CA CYS A 1122 -24.04 27.93 28.12
C CYS A 1122 -22.54 28.23 27.89
N GLN A 1123 -22.22 29.46 27.49
CA GLN A 1123 -20.86 29.99 27.35
C GLN A 1123 -20.07 29.87 28.66
N GLN A 1124 -20.63 30.34 29.77
CA GLN A 1124 -19.97 30.31 31.08
C GLN A 1124 -19.72 28.88 31.57
N ARG A 1125 -20.64 27.94 31.29
CA ARG A 1125 -20.44 26.52 31.65
C ARG A 1125 -19.38 25.84 30.77
N CYS A 1126 -19.31 26.16 29.48
CA CYS A 1126 -18.21 25.73 28.62
C CYS A 1126 -16.87 26.25 29.11
N ALA A 1127 -16.76 27.54 29.46
CA ALA A 1127 -15.53 28.13 29.98
C ALA A 1127 -15.09 27.53 31.33
N ALA A 1128 -16.01 26.93 32.09
CA ALA A 1128 -15.73 26.20 33.33
C ALA A 1128 -15.55 24.68 33.14
N GLU A 1129 -15.73 24.14 31.94
CA GLU A 1129 -15.62 22.70 31.62
C GLU A 1129 -14.23 22.38 31.04
N PRO A 1130 -13.41 21.55 31.73
CA PRO A 1130 -12.09 21.17 31.24
C PRO A 1130 -12.12 20.56 29.83
N GLY A 1131 -11.43 21.20 28.90
CA GLY A 1131 -11.35 20.76 27.50
C GLY A 1131 -12.47 21.27 26.57
N CYS A 1132 -13.31 22.22 27.00
CA CYS A 1132 -14.28 22.82 26.09
C CYS A 1132 -13.61 23.48 24.86
N ARG A 1133 -14.21 23.26 23.68
CA ARG A 1133 -13.85 23.84 22.38
C ARG A 1133 -14.97 24.68 21.76
N GLY A 1134 -16.17 24.71 22.36
CA GLY A 1134 -17.31 25.50 21.89
C GLY A 1134 -18.66 25.06 22.46
N ILE A 1135 -19.72 25.69 21.96
CA ILE A 1135 -21.10 25.41 22.36
C ILE A 1135 -22.07 25.32 21.18
N GLU A 1136 -23.11 24.52 21.36
CA GLU A 1136 -24.39 24.65 20.63
C GLU A 1136 -25.46 25.10 21.64
N PHE A 1137 -26.27 26.11 21.32
CA PHE A 1137 -27.38 26.56 22.16
C PHE A 1137 -28.68 26.69 21.36
N HIS A 1138 -29.76 26.12 21.86
CA HIS A 1138 -31.11 26.21 21.28
C HIS A 1138 -32.04 27.05 22.15
N THR A 1139 -32.91 27.85 21.54
CA THR A 1139 -33.82 28.80 22.24
C THR A 1139 -34.74 28.16 23.29
N SER A 1140 -34.99 26.84 23.21
CA SER A 1140 -35.72 26.09 24.25
C SER A 1140 -34.90 25.79 25.52
N GLY A 1141 -33.70 26.36 25.65
CA GLY A 1141 -32.80 26.15 26.80
C GLY A 1141 -32.08 24.80 26.80
N ARG A 1142 -31.81 24.24 25.62
CA ARG A 1142 -30.89 23.11 25.43
C ARG A 1142 -29.51 23.65 25.07
N CYS A 1143 -28.47 23.18 25.75
CA CYS A 1143 -27.09 23.60 25.58
C CYS A 1143 -26.21 22.36 25.40
N GLU A 1144 -25.34 22.33 24.39
CA GLU A 1144 -24.27 21.34 24.24
C GLU A 1144 -22.93 22.01 24.51
N ILE A 1145 -22.11 21.41 25.37
CA ILE A 1145 -20.73 21.84 25.63
C ILE A 1145 -19.81 20.89 24.86
N TRP A 1146 -19.15 21.39 23.82
CA TRP A 1146 -18.34 20.58 22.90
C TRP A 1146 -16.92 20.39 23.46
N THR A 1147 -16.51 19.14 23.64
CA THR A 1147 -15.23 18.74 24.28
C THR A 1147 -14.35 17.82 23.42
N ARG A 1148 -14.76 17.51 22.18
CA ARG A 1148 -13.91 16.83 21.17
C ARG A 1148 -12.56 17.56 21.04
N LEU A 1149 -11.44 16.83 21.02
CA LEU A 1149 -10.09 17.40 21.06
C LEU A 1149 -9.83 18.39 19.91
N GLU A 1150 -10.26 18.03 18.71
CA GLU A 1150 -10.15 18.76 17.45
C GLU A 1150 -11.31 19.76 17.21
N GLY A 1151 -12.22 19.89 18.18
CA GLY A 1151 -13.29 20.89 18.20
C GLY A 1151 -14.40 20.73 17.16
N ILE A 1152 -15.10 21.84 16.93
CA ILE A 1152 -16.20 21.98 15.97
C ILE A 1152 -15.60 22.28 14.59
N GLY A 1153 -15.61 21.32 13.67
CA GLY A 1153 -15.04 21.48 12.32
C GLY A 1153 -16.02 22.11 11.33
N ALA A 1154 -17.32 21.84 11.48
CA ALA A 1154 -18.38 22.34 10.61
C ALA A 1154 -19.65 22.72 11.39
N SER A 1155 -20.65 23.27 10.71
CA SER A 1155 -22.02 23.36 11.21
C SER A 1155 -23.04 23.20 10.06
N ILE A 1156 -24.32 23.04 10.36
CA ILE A 1156 -25.41 23.02 9.35
C ILE A 1156 -26.43 24.13 9.61
N PRO A 1157 -27.17 24.61 8.59
CA PRO A 1157 -28.31 25.50 8.80
C PRO A 1157 -29.40 24.76 9.59
N LEU A 1158 -29.77 25.29 10.76
CA LEU A 1158 -30.89 24.81 11.55
C LEU A 1158 -31.46 25.98 12.38
N PRO A 1159 -32.70 26.45 12.09
CA PRO A 1159 -33.32 27.55 12.84
C PRO A 1159 -33.35 27.31 14.34
N ASP A 1160 -33.34 28.39 15.13
CA ASP A 1160 -33.36 28.39 16.60
C ASP A 1160 -32.13 27.79 17.32
N TYR A 1161 -31.17 27.22 16.60
CA TYR A 1161 -29.85 26.81 17.13
C TYR A 1161 -28.78 27.90 16.90
N THR A 1162 -27.82 27.98 17.81
CA THR A 1162 -26.65 28.86 17.71
C THR A 1162 -25.36 28.07 17.97
N CYS A 1163 -24.42 28.08 17.04
CA CYS A 1163 -23.14 27.36 17.13
C CYS A 1163 -21.93 28.31 17.27
N GLN A 1164 -21.09 28.08 18.28
CA GLN A 1164 -19.91 28.92 18.55
C GLN A 1164 -18.68 28.10 18.98
N ARG A 1165 -17.49 28.45 18.48
CA ARG A 1165 -16.19 27.95 18.99
C ARG A 1165 -15.76 28.77 20.19
N TYR A 1166 -15.13 28.13 21.18
CA TYR A 1166 -14.53 28.80 22.33
C TYR A 1166 -13.13 29.32 21.95
N LEU A 1167 -12.92 30.62 22.11
CA LEU A 1167 -11.63 31.29 21.91
C LEU A 1167 -10.92 31.42 23.26
N ASN A 1168 -9.84 30.67 23.43
CA ASN A 1168 -8.99 30.76 24.61
C ASN A 1168 -7.87 31.78 24.34
N GLU A 1169 -8.02 33.02 24.82
CA GLU A 1169 -7.11 34.16 24.57
C GLU A 1169 -5.78 34.05 25.34
N ALA A 1170 -5.05 32.95 25.14
CA ALA A 1170 -3.81 32.61 25.85
C ALA A 1170 -2.76 31.95 24.93
N LEU A 1171 -2.80 32.27 23.62
CA LEU A 1171 -1.82 31.89 22.61
C LEU A 1171 -1.60 33.09 21.68
N GLY A 1172 -0.34 33.50 21.52
CA GLY A 1172 0.06 34.74 20.87
C GLY A 1172 -0.11 34.83 19.35
N SER A 1173 0.61 35.77 18.75
CA SER A 1173 0.45 36.20 17.35
C SER A 1173 1.66 35.89 16.48
N PHE A 1174 1.49 35.96 15.15
CA PHE A 1174 2.59 35.81 14.18
C PHE A 1174 2.85 37.11 13.42
N GLU A 1175 4.11 37.53 13.37
CA GLU A 1175 4.55 38.76 12.69
C GLU A 1175 5.51 38.44 11.54
N ALA A 1176 5.39 39.17 10.42
CA ALA A 1176 6.25 39.00 9.25
C ALA A 1176 7.68 39.52 9.50
N VAL A 1177 8.71 38.68 9.26
CA VAL A 1177 10.12 39.08 9.33
C VAL A 1177 10.58 39.59 7.97
N ASP A 1178 11.18 40.78 7.92
CA ASP A 1178 11.64 41.46 6.68
C ASP A 1178 10.59 41.57 5.55
N GLY A 1179 9.31 41.63 5.93
CA GLY A 1179 8.16 41.66 5.01
C GLY A 1179 7.49 40.30 4.80
N GLY A 1180 8.12 39.20 5.20
CA GLY A 1180 7.52 37.86 5.33
C GLY A 1180 7.08 37.18 4.03
N ILE A 1181 7.35 37.75 2.86
CA ILE A 1181 7.09 37.19 1.53
C ILE A 1181 8.41 37.15 0.75
N ASP A 1182 8.65 36.05 0.03
CA ASP A 1182 9.94 35.70 -0.59
C ASP A 1182 11.11 35.73 0.42
N ARG A 1183 10.81 35.34 1.66
CA ARG A 1183 11.72 35.28 2.81
C ARG A 1183 11.82 33.85 3.34
N ALA A 1184 13.03 33.33 3.34
CA ALA A 1184 13.40 32.17 4.14
C ALA A 1184 13.94 32.63 5.50
N CYS A 1185 13.54 31.98 6.59
CA CYS A 1185 13.88 32.35 7.97
C CYS A 1185 15.33 32.00 8.31
N ARG A 1186 15.99 32.82 9.13
CA ARG A 1186 17.40 32.61 9.51
C ARG A 1186 17.65 32.90 10.98
N GLY A 1187 18.76 32.35 11.48
CA GLY A 1187 19.30 32.63 12.81
C GLY A 1187 19.90 34.03 12.91
N ALA A 1188 21.12 34.16 13.43
CA ALA A 1188 21.75 35.43 13.75
C ALA A 1188 22.20 36.26 12.52
N SER A 1189 22.14 35.71 11.30
CA SER A 1189 22.44 36.43 10.04
C SER A 1189 21.76 35.78 8.84
N SER A 1190 21.70 36.43 7.68
CA SER A 1190 21.06 35.88 6.47
C SER A 1190 21.69 34.59 5.92
N GLY A 1191 22.94 34.27 6.31
CA GLY A 1191 23.61 33.01 6.00
C GLY A 1191 23.41 31.90 7.06
N ASP A 1192 22.79 32.21 8.19
CA ASP A 1192 22.65 31.30 9.32
C ASP A 1192 21.41 30.42 9.19
N ASN A 1193 21.60 29.24 8.60
CA ASN A 1193 20.56 28.27 8.26
C ASN A 1193 20.83 26.87 8.85
N ALA A 1194 21.13 26.81 10.16
CA ALA A 1194 21.35 25.54 10.84
C ALA A 1194 20.04 24.74 10.96
N ALA A 1195 20.00 23.52 10.40
CA ALA A 1195 18.81 22.67 10.39
C ALA A 1195 18.29 22.27 11.79
N GLY A 1196 19.09 22.44 12.85
CA GLY A 1196 18.68 22.25 14.24
C GLY A 1196 17.81 23.40 14.81
N TYR A 1197 17.62 24.50 14.08
CA TYR A 1197 16.81 25.64 14.53
C TYR A 1197 15.30 25.46 14.31
N TYR A 1198 14.88 24.43 13.57
CA TYR A 1198 13.49 24.21 13.21
C TYR A 1198 13.16 22.72 13.09
N THR A 1199 11.87 22.40 13.02
CA THR A 1199 11.40 21.04 12.70
C THR A 1199 10.69 21.08 11.36
N LEU A 1200 11.22 20.33 10.39
CA LEU A 1200 10.63 20.22 9.06
C LEU A 1200 9.32 19.40 9.10
N ARG A 1201 8.36 19.85 8.29
CA ARG A 1201 7.06 19.22 8.03
C ARG A 1201 6.77 19.35 6.53
N THR A 1202 6.35 18.26 5.90
CA THR A 1202 6.04 18.18 4.47
C THR A 1202 4.61 17.69 4.27
N GLY A 1203 3.95 18.17 3.21
CA GLY A 1203 2.52 17.92 2.97
C GLY A 1203 1.59 18.88 3.72
N VAL A 1204 2.12 19.96 4.31
CA VAL A 1204 1.31 21.00 4.99
C VAL A 1204 0.67 21.89 3.92
N PRO A 1205 -0.68 22.00 3.86
CA PRO A 1205 -1.39 22.61 2.73
C PRO A 1205 -1.56 24.14 2.82
N SER A 1206 -1.42 24.74 4.01
CA SER A 1206 -1.55 26.19 4.20
C SER A 1206 -0.58 26.76 5.23
N GLN A 1207 -0.42 28.09 5.18
CA GLN A 1207 0.40 28.82 6.16
C GLN A 1207 -0.25 28.82 7.55
N GLU A 1208 -1.58 28.85 7.63
CA GLU A 1208 -2.33 28.74 8.89
C GLU A 1208 -2.18 27.37 9.55
N GLU A 1209 -2.14 26.27 8.78
CA GLU A 1209 -1.82 24.95 9.33
C GLU A 1209 -0.37 24.88 9.82
N CYS A 1210 0.57 25.54 9.12
CA CYS A 1210 1.94 25.68 9.60
C CYS A 1210 2.02 26.49 10.91
N GLN A 1211 1.27 27.59 11.03
CA GLN A 1211 1.12 28.35 12.29
C GLN A 1211 0.53 27.47 13.40
N GLY A 1212 -0.50 26.68 13.11
CA GLY A 1212 -1.11 25.74 14.06
C GLY A 1212 -0.13 24.67 14.56
N LEU A 1213 0.75 24.17 13.70
CA LEU A 1213 1.84 23.26 14.08
C LEU A 1213 2.89 23.93 14.99
N CYS A 1214 3.10 25.24 14.86
CA CYS A 1214 3.94 26.00 15.78
C CYS A 1214 3.21 26.27 17.12
N LEU A 1215 1.94 26.66 17.11
CA LEU A 1215 1.13 26.81 18.33
C LEU A 1215 1.00 25.52 19.16
N ALA A 1216 1.25 24.35 18.55
CA ALA A 1216 1.31 23.05 19.21
C ALA A 1216 2.73 22.63 19.70
N GLU A 1217 3.77 23.42 19.41
CA GLU A 1217 5.17 23.16 19.76
C GLU A 1217 5.60 24.12 20.89
N PRO A 1218 5.86 23.63 22.12
CA PRO A 1218 6.19 24.49 23.28
C PRO A 1218 7.43 25.38 23.11
N ALA A 1219 8.31 25.07 22.16
CA ALA A 1219 9.49 25.89 21.83
C ALA A 1219 9.27 26.84 20.63
N CYS A 1220 8.04 27.00 20.14
CA CYS A 1220 7.71 27.79 18.95
C CYS A 1220 8.25 29.24 18.99
N ALA A 1221 9.07 29.57 17.99
CA ALA A 1221 9.62 30.90 17.75
C ALA A 1221 9.18 31.50 16.40
N GLY A 1222 8.47 30.74 15.56
CA GLY A 1222 7.99 31.18 14.25
C GLY A 1222 7.86 30.06 13.23
N ILE A 1223 7.56 30.42 11.99
CA ILE A 1223 7.45 29.49 10.87
C ILE A 1223 8.15 30.00 9.61
N GLU A 1224 8.71 29.05 8.84
CA GLU A 1224 8.96 29.21 7.41
C GLU A 1224 7.94 28.35 6.64
N TYR A 1225 7.32 28.87 5.57
CA TYR A 1225 6.34 28.13 4.77
C TYR A 1225 6.53 28.34 3.26
N HIS A 1226 6.38 27.29 2.45
CA HIS A 1226 6.42 27.38 0.99
C HIS A 1226 5.27 26.58 0.35
N ALA A 1227 4.24 27.29 -0.12
CA ALA A 1227 3.01 26.71 -0.65
C ALA A 1227 3.23 25.71 -1.79
N GLY A 1228 4.00 26.09 -2.82
CA GLY A 1228 4.29 25.23 -3.98
C GLY A 1228 5.19 24.00 -3.71
N ARG A 1229 5.50 23.72 -2.43
CA ARG A 1229 6.27 22.55 -1.97
C ARG A 1229 5.61 21.85 -0.77
N LEU A 1230 4.45 22.37 -0.30
CA LEU A 1230 3.77 21.95 0.92
C LEU A 1230 4.73 21.84 2.12
N ARG A 1231 5.72 22.73 2.18
CA ARG A 1231 6.84 22.70 3.13
C ARG A 1231 6.58 23.70 4.25
N CYS A 1232 6.67 23.23 5.48
CA CYS A 1232 6.55 24.01 6.70
C CYS A 1232 7.75 23.72 7.60
N GLU A 1233 8.39 24.76 8.15
CA GLU A 1233 9.45 24.63 9.14
C GLU A 1233 8.99 25.34 10.41
N VAL A 1234 8.77 24.56 11.48
CA VAL A 1234 8.40 25.10 12.79
C VAL A 1234 9.69 25.50 13.52
N TRP A 1235 9.98 26.79 13.63
CA TRP A 1235 11.20 27.32 14.24
C TRP A 1235 11.16 27.23 15.76
N LYS A 1236 12.28 26.82 16.36
CA LYS A 1236 12.41 26.45 17.79
C LYS A 1236 13.66 27.01 18.48
N ARG A 1237 14.42 27.87 17.79
CA ARG A 1237 15.64 28.48 18.32
C ARG A 1237 15.28 29.42 19.49
N PRO A 1238 15.94 29.33 20.67
CA PRO A 1238 15.62 30.18 21.82
C PRO A 1238 15.75 31.69 21.58
N ASP A 1239 16.74 32.14 20.80
CA ASP A 1239 16.89 33.55 20.43
C ASP A 1239 15.97 33.98 19.26
N GLY A 1240 15.15 33.06 18.76
CA GLY A 1240 14.21 33.22 17.66
C GLY A 1240 14.83 33.35 16.27
N ILE A 1241 13.98 33.76 15.33
CA ILE A 1241 14.34 34.19 13.98
C ILE A 1241 14.85 35.63 14.08
N GLN A 1242 16.10 35.86 13.69
CA GLN A 1242 16.75 37.18 13.84
C GLN A 1242 17.18 37.81 12.50
N ALA A 1243 17.05 37.06 11.40
CA ALA A 1243 17.27 37.54 10.04
C ALA A 1243 16.41 36.74 9.03
N THR A 1244 16.41 37.17 7.77
CA THR A 1244 15.93 36.37 6.64
C THR A 1244 16.95 36.30 5.51
N ALA A 1245 16.75 35.37 4.59
CA ALA A 1245 17.33 35.41 3.25
C ALA A 1245 16.21 35.63 2.21
N MET A 1246 16.50 36.36 1.14
CA MET A 1246 15.58 36.51 0.02
C MET A 1246 15.57 35.22 -0.80
N VAL A 1247 14.46 34.48 -0.75
CA VAL A 1247 14.27 33.20 -1.45
C VAL A 1247 12.82 33.14 -1.94
N PRO A 1248 12.56 33.22 -3.26
CA PRO A 1248 11.21 33.26 -3.80
C PRO A 1248 10.35 32.05 -3.42
N GLY A 1249 9.05 32.30 -3.17
CA GLY A 1249 8.05 31.30 -2.80
C GLY A 1249 8.03 30.91 -1.31
N TYR A 1250 8.95 31.43 -0.50
CA TYR A 1250 9.00 31.21 0.95
C TYR A 1250 8.39 32.38 1.72
N SER A 1251 7.62 32.08 2.76
CA SER A 1251 7.12 33.04 3.76
C SER A 1251 7.81 32.83 5.09
N CYS A 1252 8.22 33.91 5.77
CA CYS A 1252 8.86 33.83 7.10
C CYS A 1252 8.14 34.70 8.13
N LEU A 1253 7.64 34.07 9.19
CA LEU A 1253 6.95 34.73 10.31
C LEU A 1253 7.61 34.37 11.64
N ARG A 1254 7.81 35.34 12.53
CA ARG A 1254 8.14 35.08 13.94
C ARG A 1254 6.88 34.89 14.78
N PHE A 1255 6.97 34.10 15.83
CA PHE A 1255 5.92 34.00 16.85
C PHE A 1255 6.18 35.03 17.96
N VAL A 1256 5.13 35.66 18.46
CA VAL A 1256 5.13 36.65 19.54
C VAL A 1256 4.09 36.18 20.58
N PRO A 1257 4.53 35.52 21.68
CA PRO A 1257 3.66 34.89 22.67
C PRO A 1257 2.64 35.81 23.34
#